data_AF-A0A4Y5SM54-F1
#
_entry.id   AF-A0A4Y5SM54-F1
#
_cell.length_a   1.000
_cell.length_b   1.000
_cell.length_c   1.000
_cell.angle_alpha   90.00
_cell.angle_beta   90.00
_cell.angle_gamma   90.00
#
_symmetry.space_group_name_H-M   'P 1'
#
loop_
_entity.id
_entity.type
_entity.pdbx_description
1 polymer ?
#
loop_
_entity_poly.entity_id
_entity_poly.type
_entity_poly.pdbx_seq_one_letter_code
_entity_poly.pdbx_strand_id
1 'polypeptide(L)'
;MCKMEHFGNCDPETADREYCIFHKPNKDEKDAVKFYTKFLEEFRPRVEEIKVDKKIKRLVFEKPVNAAGFVFPEIPDEPIVYVDENGNVWNQRFTFEYAIFEKGAIFYQSIFEGIISFSYATFQGRSYSLNEIIRDKPLLGIIGELITNEMIRDVSMGAVFDEADFLDIVIFENTTFKSNASFFRTKFRKGALFNWSKFRGELTVFSSVEFFSFKDEEVLDRMLSLTTSVNPIEVVIYSKLGIGVSFNGSEFKAKAMFDRTAFTGASFMDVHFLRESTFDNANFNGPAIFISSVFLEDTSFRKATFEGEATFSGSSLNWVQNLKPSLPMYEKINMPSAMFHGFVTFTEAEFNSMANFSRCHFKKGADFGNVKFNADVNFQWSVFMEENLSIINGNYQLPETTFAHSRFKGRAHFNFATFGKVIFNFVRFLDPVGFQGTIFNGHLHIREAVFEDVLAFSAHNFVDVDIEGSRFQGAVIFSGAKLTGDFRIVHSTFEREVLFGKGGYKEENYSPITFSESVKSFIIERTTFEDSVSFRDIEFQVPVKIVECSFNSHVYFDESVFKNICDLSGNFFKSKTSFKDTIFEGDVIFDRCLLSGIWDFAEKQNRPYKFYKSLSFDGVSISGTVSFVSLNGKEGLEEFDTKKFEGLFNEPRSKIEAARIQRISLEREGKRDEADRMFVLEMRAKRKLRLEQANGNSWNAKIRAKTINFFEWLLGDLPSEYGTSLERIAIAVVAVVVLFGFLYWLTLVSNIVGITSVFVIISLLISIWYYQTFDTYPDKLAETLRFPVGLIMIIGMLYTTVSPKVDPIIARPGILLSNGTAITPTGGIGNCLGTLLNALYYSLVTFTTLGYGDMHPTGWLKALSAIEALTGAVFMALIVAVIARKWMR
;
A
#
# COMPACT_ATOMS: atom_id res chain seq x y z
N MET A 1 40.10 -67.62 -3.69
CA MET A 1 40.47 -66.34 -4.31
C MET A 1 39.60 -65.26 -3.72
N CYS A 2 40.21 -64.12 -3.41
CA CYS A 2 39.55 -63.02 -2.72
C CYS A 2 38.33 -62.51 -3.51
N LYS A 3 37.19 -62.30 -2.84
CA LYS A 3 35.98 -61.74 -3.47
C LYS A 3 36.17 -60.36 -4.10
N MET A 4 37.19 -59.62 -3.66
CA MET A 4 37.54 -58.27 -4.11
C MET A 4 38.75 -58.25 -5.08
N GLU A 5 39.15 -59.39 -5.66
CA GLU A 5 40.31 -59.49 -6.56
C GLU A 5 40.22 -58.59 -7.79
N HIS A 6 39.02 -58.22 -8.23
CA HIS A 6 38.78 -57.35 -9.38
C HIS A 6 39.36 -55.93 -9.24
N PHE A 7 39.73 -55.49 -8.03
CA PHE A 7 40.44 -54.23 -7.80
C PHE A 7 41.96 -54.30 -8.08
N GLY A 8 42.52 -55.51 -8.19
CA GLY A 8 43.93 -55.72 -8.58
C GLY A 8 44.98 -55.32 -7.52
N ASN A 9 44.58 -55.14 -6.26
CA ASN A 9 45.42 -54.65 -5.15
C ASN A 9 45.39 -55.57 -3.91
N CYS A 10 45.15 -56.88 -4.11
CA CYS A 10 45.16 -57.87 -3.03
C CYS A 10 46.56 -58.11 -2.46
N ASP A 11 46.64 -58.37 -1.15
CA ASP A 11 47.85 -58.90 -0.51
C ASP A 11 48.21 -60.29 -1.08
N PRO A 12 49.41 -60.45 -1.70
CA PRO A 12 49.80 -61.71 -2.33
C PRO A 12 49.84 -62.91 -1.37
N GLU A 13 50.12 -62.67 -0.09
CA GLU A 13 50.22 -63.74 0.93
C GLU A 13 48.87 -64.30 1.36
N THR A 14 47.78 -63.56 1.13
CA THR A 14 46.43 -63.93 1.58
C THR A 14 45.37 -63.87 0.48
N ALA A 15 45.78 -63.69 -0.78
CA ALA A 15 44.89 -63.57 -1.94
C ALA A 15 44.09 -64.86 -2.24
N ASP A 16 44.57 -66.02 -1.80
CA ASP A 16 43.94 -67.33 -1.98
C ASP A 16 42.68 -67.51 -1.11
N ARG A 17 42.58 -66.78 0.01
CA ARG A 17 41.46 -66.79 0.97
C ARG A 17 40.19 -66.15 0.39
N GLU A 18 39.06 -66.28 1.09
CA GLU A 18 37.80 -65.61 0.72
C GLU A 18 37.95 -64.08 0.74
N TYR A 19 38.70 -63.56 1.71
CA TYR A 19 39.16 -62.17 1.77
C TYR A 19 40.65 -62.13 2.13
N CYS A 20 41.45 -61.34 1.42
CA CYS A 20 42.82 -61.03 1.80
C CYS A 20 42.84 -60.04 2.98
N ILE A 21 44.01 -59.82 3.59
CA ILE A 21 44.11 -58.93 4.76
C ILE A 21 43.59 -57.52 4.47
N PHE A 22 43.77 -56.98 3.26
CA PHE A 22 43.26 -55.64 2.93
C PHE A 22 41.73 -55.57 2.80
N HIS A 23 41.07 -56.66 2.40
CA HIS A 23 39.63 -56.70 2.09
C HIS A 23 38.78 -57.38 3.18
N LYS A 24 39.40 -57.92 4.24
CA LYS A 24 38.70 -58.62 5.33
C LYS A 24 37.90 -57.63 6.21
N PRO A 25 36.58 -57.79 6.40
CA PRO A 25 35.81 -56.98 7.35
C PRO A 25 35.97 -57.46 8.80
N ASN A 26 35.64 -56.60 9.77
CA ASN A 26 35.63 -56.85 11.21
C ASN A 26 36.96 -57.44 11.72
N LYS A 27 38.06 -56.72 11.51
CA LYS A 27 39.39 -57.18 11.94
C LYS A 27 39.53 -57.05 13.46
N ASP A 28 40.15 -58.05 14.09
CA ASP A 28 40.60 -57.92 15.48
C ASP A 28 41.90 -57.10 15.55
N GLU A 29 42.38 -56.81 16.77
CA GLU A 29 43.57 -55.98 16.98
C GLU A 29 44.84 -56.54 16.32
N LYS A 30 45.01 -57.88 16.30
CA LYS A 30 46.16 -58.53 15.63
C LYS A 30 46.08 -58.39 14.12
N ASP A 31 44.89 -58.59 13.55
CA ASP A 31 44.64 -58.36 12.14
C ASP A 31 44.81 -56.88 11.77
N ALA A 32 44.48 -55.94 12.68
CA ALA A 32 44.68 -54.51 12.47
C ALA A 32 46.16 -54.13 12.43
N VAL A 33 46.96 -54.59 13.40
CA VAL A 33 48.43 -54.41 13.38
C VAL A 33 49.01 -54.99 12.09
N LYS A 34 48.57 -56.20 11.71
CA LYS A 34 49.00 -56.83 10.46
C LYS A 34 48.61 -56.02 9.22
N PHE A 35 47.38 -55.50 9.16
CA PHE A 35 46.88 -54.67 8.07
C PHE A 35 47.75 -53.42 7.89
N TYR A 36 47.97 -52.63 8.94
CA TYR A 36 48.74 -51.38 8.84
C TYR A 36 50.22 -51.64 8.56
N THR A 37 50.79 -52.73 9.08
CA THR A 37 52.15 -53.15 8.72
C THR A 37 52.25 -53.46 7.22
N LYS A 38 51.34 -54.29 6.70
CA LYS A 38 51.27 -54.63 5.27
C LYS A 38 50.99 -53.41 4.38
N PHE A 39 50.18 -52.47 4.85
CA PHE A 39 49.90 -51.22 4.14
C PHE A 39 51.17 -50.38 3.96
N LEU A 40 52.00 -50.24 5.00
CA LEU A 40 53.28 -49.53 4.91
C LEU A 40 54.31 -50.29 4.06
N GLU A 41 54.32 -51.63 4.11
CA GLU A 41 55.17 -52.47 3.25
C GLU A 41 54.83 -52.35 1.77
N GLU A 42 53.54 -52.25 1.44
CA GLU A 42 53.03 -52.14 0.07
C GLU A 42 53.37 -50.77 -0.54
N PHE A 43 53.00 -49.69 0.15
CA PHE A 43 53.14 -48.34 -0.40
C PHE A 43 54.50 -47.67 -0.13
N ARG A 44 55.28 -48.22 0.80
CA ARG A 44 56.64 -47.81 1.17
C ARG A 44 56.82 -46.29 1.33
N PRO A 45 56.06 -45.62 2.20
CA PRO A 45 56.19 -44.19 2.41
C PRO A 45 57.52 -43.82 3.07
N ARG A 46 58.07 -42.65 2.74
CA ARG A 46 59.22 -42.08 3.44
C ARG A 46 58.78 -41.52 4.81
N VAL A 47 59.56 -41.78 5.85
CA VAL A 47 59.31 -41.24 7.20
C VAL A 47 60.10 -39.95 7.36
N GLU A 48 59.41 -38.86 7.68
CA GLU A 48 60.04 -37.54 7.83
C GLU A 48 59.73 -36.94 9.21
N GLU A 49 60.75 -36.41 9.89
CA GLU A 49 60.59 -35.68 11.14
C GLU A 49 60.48 -34.17 10.86
N ILE A 50 59.37 -33.55 11.28
CA ILE A 50 59.11 -32.12 11.12
C ILE A 50 58.98 -31.45 12.49
N LYS A 51 59.22 -30.13 12.53
CA LYS A 51 59.03 -29.30 13.72
C LYS A 51 57.83 -28.38 13.50
N VAL A 52 56.78 -28.61 14.28
CA VAL A 52 55.63 -27.71 14.41
C VAL A 52 55.84 -26.93 15.72
N ASP A 53 55.30 -27.41 16.84
CA ASP A 53 55.66 -26.97 18.20
C ASP A 53 56.62 -27.94 18.90
N LYS A 54 56.47 -29.23 18.60
CA LYS A 54 57.34 -30.35 18.98
C LYS A 54 57.80 -31.10 17.72
N LYS A 55 58.82 -31.94 17.87
CA LYS A 55 59.22 -32.87 16.81
C LYS A 55 58.14 -33.93 16.63
N ILE A 56 57.61 -34.06 15.41
CA ILE A 56 56.62 -35.08 15.05
C ILE A 56 57.09 -35.81 13.79
N LYS A 57 56.70 -37.08 13.64
CA LYS A 57 56.96 -37.87 12.43
C LYS A 57 55.73 -37.86 11.54
N ARG A 58 55.92 -37.73 10.22
CA ARG A 58 54.89 -37.86 9.19
C ARG A 58 55.27 -38.89 8.14
N LEU A 59 54.26 -39.38 7.41
CA LEU A 59 54.41 -40.29 6.27
C LEU A 59 54.31 -39.53 4.95
N VAL A 60 55.27 -39.73 4.05
CA VAL A 60 55.29 -39.15 2.71
C VAL A 60 55.15 -40.27 1.67
N PHE A 61 53.98 -40.36 1.06
CA PHE A 61 53.65 -41.29 -0.01
C PHE A 61 54.07 -40.69 -1.36
N GLU A 62 55.26 -41.06 -1.81
CA GLU A 62 55.86 -40.61 -3.09
C GLU A 62 55.29 -41.37 -4.30
N LYS A 63 54.67 -42.53 -4.06
CA LYS A 63 53.96 -43.36 -5.04
C LYS A 63 52.43 -43.18 -4.91
N PRO A 64 51.66 -43.44 -5.99
CA PRO A 64 50.21 -43.40 -5.92
C PRO A 64 49.68 -44.44 -4.94
N VAL A 65 48.74 -44.05 -4.08
CA VAL A 65 48.10 -44.96 -3.13
C VAL A 65 46.79 -45.44 -3.73
N ASN A 66 46.72 -46.71 -4.13
CA ASN A 66 45.48 -47.36 -4.59
C ASN A 66 44.92 -48.29 -3.50
N ALA A 67 44.10 -47.73 -2.63
CA ALA A 67 43.39 -48.43 -1.57
C ALA A 67 41.92 -48.70 -1.93
N ALA A 68 41.60 -48.86 -3.22
CA ALA A 68 40.25 -49.18 -3.65
C ALA A 68 39.76 -50.49 -3.03
N GLY A 69 38.54 -50.51 -2.49
CA GLY A 69 37.93 -51.67 -1.84
C GLY A 69 38.50 -52.04 -0.47
N PHE A 70 39.52 -51.34 0.04
CA PHE A 70 40.16 -51.67 1.32
C PHE A 70 39.19 -51.47 2.49
N VAL A 71 39.29 -52.34 3.50
CA VAL A 71 38.59 -52.20 4.78
C VAL A 71 39.61 -51.78 5.84
N PHE A 72 39.68 -50.49 6.14
CA PHE A 72 40.55 -49.94 7.17
C PHE A 72 39.97 -50.24 8.55
N PRO A 73 40.67 -51.05 9.39
CA PRO A 73 40.21 -51.36 10.74
C PRO A 73 40.45 -50.19 11.68
N GLU A 74 39.91 -50.28 12.90
CA GLU A 74 40.29 -49.39 13.99
C GLU A 74 41.81 -49.36 14.19
N ILE A 75 42.35 -48.16 14.42
CA ILE A 75 43.79 -47.98 14.60
C ILE A 75 44.20 -48.65 15.92
N PRO A 76 45.06 -49.69 15.89
CA PRO A 76 45.44 -50.43 17.09
C PRO A 76 46.18 -49.52 18.08
N ASP A 77 46.09 -49.85 19.37
CA ASP A 77 46.87 -49.16 20.41
C ASP A 77 48.34 -49.56 20.35
N GLU A 78 48.63 -50.76 19.84
CA GLU A 78 49.99 -51.22 19.59
C GLU A 78 50.70 -50.37 18.52
N PRO A 79 51.97 -49.96 18.74
CA PRO A 79 52.72 -49.18 17.77
C PRO A 79 53.04 -50.02 16.52
N ILE A 80 52.90 -49.42 15.36
CA ILE A 80 53.35 -50.02 14.10
C ILE A 80 54.84 -49.74 13.95
N VAL A 81 55.63 -50.78 13.70
CA VAL A 81 57.07 -50.67 13.44
C VAL A 81 57.31 -50.79 11.94
N TYR A 82 57.86 -49.75 11.33
CA TYR A 82 58.20 -49.70 9.91
C TYR A 82 59.52 -48.95 9.71
N VAL A 83 60.33 -49.41 8.77
CA VAL A 83 61.60 -48.78 8.40
C VAL A 83 61.53 -48.41 6.92
N ASP A 84 61.71 -47.13 6.60
CA ASP A 84 61.69 -46.68 5.21
C ASP A 84 62.96 -47.09 4.45
N GLU A 85 62.99 -46.85 3.13
CA GLU A 85 64.14 -47.18 2.27
C GLU A 85 65.43 -46.43 2.67
N ASN A 86 65.33 -45.35 3.47
CA ASN A 86 66.45 -44.55 3.96
C ASN A 86 66.88 -44.94 5.39
N GLY A 87 66.25 -45.93 6.01
CA GLY A 87 66.54 -46.37 7.38
C GLY A 87 65.85 -45.56 8.48
N ASN A 88 64.94 -44.65 8.15
CA ASN A 88 64.15 -43.92 9.14
C ASN A 88 63.06 -44.83 9.72
N VAL A 89 62.92 -44.81 11.05
CA VAL A 89 62.00 -45.71 11.77
C VAL A 89 60.71 -45.00 12.15
N TRP A 90 59.58 -45.53 11.71
CA TRP A 90 58.27 -45.29 12.32
C TRP A 90 58.05 -46.33 13.42
N ASN A 91 57.90 -45.88 14.67
CA ASN A 91 57.61 -46.73 15.82
C ASN A 91 56.66 -45.96 16.74
N GLN A 92 55.41 -45.87 16.30
CA GLN A 92 54.33 -45.14 16.96
C GLN A 92 52.98 -45.63 16.42
N ARG A 93 51.90 -45.21 17.08
CA ARG A 93 50.53 -45.44 16.60
C ARG A 93 50.38 -44.93 15.17
N PHE A 94 49.73 -45.71 14.31
CA PHE A 94 49.51 -45.32 12.92
C PHE A 94 48.61 -44.08 12.84
N THR A 95 48.89 -43.17 11.90
CA THR A 95 48.04 -41.99 11.64
C THR A 95 48.31 -41.42 10.25
N PHE A 96 47.28 -40.80 9.64
CA PHE A 96 47.43 -39.99 8.42
C PHE A 96 47.63 -38.50 8.72
N GLU A 97 47.73 -38.10 9.99
CA GLU A 97 48.03 -36.72 10.35
C GLU A 97 49.36 -36.26 9.75
N TYR A 98 49.36 -35.04 9.20
CA TYR A 98 50.49 -34.45 8.49
C TYR A 98 50.99 -35.25 7.27
N ALA A 99 50.28 -36.30 6.84
CA ALA A 99 50.72 -37.13 5.72
C ALA A 99 50.74 -36.35 4.40
N ILE A 100 51.68 -36.70 3.52
CA ILE A 100 51.77 -36.12 2.17
C ILE A 100 51.53 -37.22 1.14
N PHE A 101 50.52 -37.02 0.28
CA PHE A 101 50.26 -37.86 -0.88
C PHE A 101 50.74 -37.13 -2.15
N GLU A 102 51.99 -37.35 -2.55
CA GLU A 102 52.62 -36.60 -3.64
C GLU A 102 52.00 -36.91 -5.00
N LYS A 103 51.62 -38.18 -5.22
CA LYS A 103 50.98 -38.67 -6.45
C LYS A 103 49.51 -39.01 -6.28
N GLY A 104 48.89 -38.60 -5.17
CA GLY A 104 47.45 -38.74 -4.93
C GLY A 104 47.06 -40.09 -4.36
N ALA A 105 45.79 -40.18 -3.95
CA ALA A 105 45.25 -41.35 -3.24
C ALA A 105 43.83 -41.70 -3.71
N ILE A 106 43.60 -43.00 -3.91
CA ILE A 106 42.33 -43.58 -4.32
C ILE A 106 41.82 -44.47 -3.18
N PHE A 107 40.68 -44.09 -2.62
CA PHE A 107 39.93 -44.76 -1.56
C PHE A 107 38.54 -45.19 -2.07
N TYR A 108 38.41 -45.41 -3.38
CA TYR A 108 37.15 -45.79 -4.03
C TYR A 108 36.54 -47.05 -3.39
N GLN A 109 35.26 -46.99 -3.00
CA GLN A 109 34.55 -48.10 -2.32
C GLN A 109 35.27 -48.68 -1.09
N SER A 110 36.11 -47.89 -0.44
CA SER A 110 36.77 -48.30 0.81
C SER A 110 35.84 -48.15 2.02
N ILE A 111 36.08 -48.95 3.06
CA ILE A 111 35.33 -48.91 4.32
C ILE A 111 36.30 -48.53 5.44
N PHE A 112 35.94 -47.55 6.28
CA PHE A 112 36.69 -47.18 7.47
C PHE A 112 35.89 -47.56 8.72
N GLU A 113 36.31 -48.61 9.43
CA GLU A 113 35.60 -49.16 10.59
C GLU A 113 35.82 -48.34 11.88
N GLY A 114 36.98 -47.71 12.01
CA GLY A 114 37.33 -46.87 13.17
C GLY A 114 37.51 -45.40 12.82
N ILE A 115 37.85 -44.62 13.84
CA ILE A 115 38.04 -43.18 13.68
C ILE A 115 39.36 -42.89 12.96
N ILE A 116 39.34 -41.97 12.00
CA ILE A 116 40.52 -41.63 11.20
C ILE A 116 40.73 -40.13 11.05
N SER A 117 41.98 -39.70 11.25
CA SER A 117 42.41 -38.30 11.15
C SER A 117 43.35 -38.14 9.97
N PHE A 118 42.94 -37.28 9.03
CA PHE A 118 43.75 -36.72 7.97
C PHE A 118 44.19 -35.28 8.30
N SER A 119 44.12 -34.87 9.57
CA SER A 119 44.42 -33.48 9.95
C SER A 119 45.80 -33.05 9.46
N TYR A 120 45.88 -31.84 8.90
CA TYR A 120 47.10 -31.30 8.28
C TYR A 120 47.66 -32.10 7.09
N ALA A 121 46.96 -33.12 6.59
CA ALA A 121 47.42 -33.88 5.43
C ALA A 121 47.40 -33.02 4.17
N THR A 122 48.23 -33.39 3.20
CA THR A 122 48.31 -32.72 1.91
C THR A 122 48.21 -33.71 0.76
N PHE A 123 47.18 -33.54 -0.08
CA PHE A 123 47.01 -34.29 -1.33
C PHE A 123 47.52 -33.44 -2.49
N GLN A 124 48.69 -33.80 -3.05
CA GLN A 124 49.36 -33.04 -4.12
C GLN A 124 49.14 -33.65 -5.51
N GLY A 125 48.85 -34.95 -5.57
CA GLY A 125 48.88 -35.74 -6.79
C GLY A 125 48.13 -35.16 -7.97
N ARG A 126 48.80 -35.14 -9.12
CA ARG A 126 48.15 -35.28 -10.42
C ARG A 126 48.19 -36.78 -10.75
N SER A 127 47.17 -37.53 -10.38
CA SER A 127 47.13 -38.98 -10.63
C SER A 127 46.17 -39.31 -11.75
N TYR A 128 46.75 -39.85 -12.83
CA TYR A 128 46.24 -40.68 -13.92
C TYR A 128 44.91 -40.30 -14.61
N SER A 129 44.92 -40.38 -15.95
CA SER A 129 43.69 -40.70 -16.68
C SER A 129 43.17 -42.01 -16.12
N LEU A 130 41.89 -42.08 -15.80
CA LEU A 130 41.20 -43.26 -15.29
C LEU A 130 41.56 -44.55 -16.11
N ASN A 131 41.93 -44.37 -17.38
CA ASN A 131 42.38 -45.40 -18.32
C ASN A 131 43.75 -46.06 -18.01
N GLU A 132 44.67 -45.41 -17.26
CA GLU A 132 46.02 -45.97 -17.01
C GLU A 132 46.05 -46.97 -15.84
N ILE A 133 45.08 -46.91 -14.93
CA ILE A 133 44.94 -47.84 -13.79
C ILE A 133 44.04 -49.04 -14.15
N ILE A 134 43.08 -48.85 -15.07
CA ILE A 134 42.07 -49.86 -15.45
C ILE A 134 42.52 -50.58 -16.72
N ARG A 135 43.47 -51.53 -16.60
CA ARG A 135 43.81 -52.39 -17.74
C ARG A 135 42.83 -53.55 -17.99
N ASP A 136 41.87 -53.80 -17.10
CA ASP A 136 40.85 -54.83 -17.34
C ASP A 136 39.44 -54.42 -16.84
N LYS A 137 38.46 -54.78 -17.66
CA LYS A 137 37.07 -54.29 -17.74
C LYS A 137 36.23 -54.72 -16.52
N PRO A 138 35.87 -53.82 -15.59
CA PRO A 138 34.45 -53.44 -15.43
C PRO A 138 34.17 -52.01 -14.90
N LEU A 139 35.19 -51.19 -14.61
CA LEU A 139 35.01 -49.84 -14.02
C LEU A 139 34.42 -48.79 -14.99
N LEU A 140 34.44 -49.08 -16.30
CA LEU A 140 33.91 -48.22 -17.38
C LEU A 140 32.39 -47.99 -17.30
N GLY A 141 31.63 -48.90 -16.69
CA GLY A 141 30.16 -48.76 -16.57
C GLY A 141 29.73 -47.85 -15.40
N ILE A 142 30.50 -47.83 -14.32
CA ILE A 142 30.12 -47.17 -13.06
C ILE A 142 30.51 -45.69 -13.09
N ILE A 143 31.65 -45.36 -13.70
CA ILE A 143 32.13 -43.96 -13.83
C ILE A 143 31.52 -43.28 -15.07
N GLY A 144 31.02 -44.06 -16.04
CA GLY A 144 30.35 -43.55 -17.24
C GLY A 144 28.95 -42.97 -17.00
N GLU A 145 28.22 -43.42 -15.98
CA GLU A 145 26.94 -42.80 -15.55
C GLU A 145 27.14 -41.55 -14.67
N LEU A 146 28.35 -41.39 -14.13
CA LEU A 146 28.72 -40.48 -13.06
C LEU A 146 29.09 -39.07 -13.59
N ILE A 147 29.36 -38.98 -14.88
CA ILE A 147 29.89 -37.79 -15.57
C ILE A 147 29.17 -37.65 -16.91
N THR A 148 27.98 -37.07 -16.91
CA THR A 148 27.23 -36.76 -18.14
C THR A 148 27.68 -35.46 -18.83
N ASN A 149 28.66 -34.75 -18.27
CA ASN A 149 29.20 -33.53 -18.88
C ASN A 149 30.56 -33.80 -19.52
N GLU A 150 30.71 -33.39 -20.79
CA GLU A 150 31.95 -33.43 -21.57
C GLU A 150 33.17 -32.76 -20.89
N MET A 151 32.97 -32.05 -19.77
CA MET A 151 34.00 -31.30 -19.03
C MET A 151 35.00 -32.12 -18.19
N ILE A 152 34.71 -33.38 -17.79
CA ILE A 152 35.54 -34.06 -16.75
C ILE A 152 36.41 -35.21 -17.30
N ARG A 153 36.38 -35.49 -18.61
CA ARG A 153 37.22 -36.57 -19.19
C ARG A 153 38.73 -36.36 -19.05
N ASP A 154 39.18 -35.12 -18.79
CA ASP A 154 40.58 -34.72 -18.67
C ASP A 154 41.00 -34.21 -17.27
N VAL A 155 40.16 -34.36 -16.24
CA VAL A 155 40.35 -33.72 -14.93
C VAL A 155 41.23 -34.59 -14.03
N SER A 156 42.44 -34.14 -13.71
CA SER A 156 43.40 -34.87 -12.85
C SER A 156 42.93 -34.93 -11.39
N MET A 157 42.68 -36.13 -10.85
CA MET A 157 42.24 -36.32 -9.45
C MET A 157 43.42 -36.51 -8.49
N GLY A 158 43.38 -35.80 -7.35
CA GLY A 158 44.40 -35.92 -6.30
C GLY A 158 43.96 -36.72 -5.08
N ALA A 159 42.67 -36.68 -4.76
CA ALA A 159 42.06 -37.48 -3.70
C ALA A 159 40.68 -37.97 -4.15
N VAL A 160 40.47 -39.29 -4.17
CA VAL A 160 39.21 -39.92 -4.58
C VAL A 160 38.68 -40.76 -3.42
N PHE A 161 37.59 -40.32 -2.81
CA PHE A 161 36.85 -41.01 -1.74
C PHE A 161 35.47 -41.50 -2.22
N ASP A 162 35.27 -41.55 -3.53
CA ASP A 162 33.98 -41.90 -4.13
C ASP A 162 33.49 -43.27 -3.63
N GLU A 163 32.21 -43.30 -3.25
CA GLU A 163 31.53 -44.47 -2.67
C GLU A 163 32.19 -45.06 -1.41
N ALA A 164 33.11 -44.33 -0.75
CA ALA A 164 33.65 -44.74 0.54
C ALA A 164 32.60 -44.67 1.67
N ASP A 165 32.70 -45.57 2.64
CA ASP A 165 31.83 -45.62 3.82
C ASP A 165 32.66 -45.43 5.10
N PHE A 166 32.54 -44.25 5.72
CA PHE A 166 33.14 -43.95 7.02
C PHE A 166 32.14 -44.31 8.12
N LEU A 167 32.35 -45.47 8.75
CA LEU A 167 31.46 -46.00 9.79
C LEU A 167 31.58 -45.21 11.10
N ASP A 168 32.69 -44.51 11.28
CA ASP A 168 32.94 -43.62 12.40
C ASP A 168 33.30 -42.20 11.95
N ILE A 169 33.68 -41.36 12.91
CA ILE A 169 34.05 -39.96 12.68
C ILE A 169 35.27 -39.88 11.76
N VAL A 170 35.33 -38.83 10.93
CA VAL A 170 36.53 -38.50 10.16
C VAL A 170 36.90 -37.03 10.30
N ILE A 171 38.20 -36.78 10.45
CA ILE A 171 38.74 -35.44 10.67
C ILE A 171 39.66 -35.08 9.51
N PHE A 172 39.27 -34.08 8.74
CA PHE A 172 40.03 -33.43 7.68
C PHE A 172 40.46 -32.01 8.09
N GLU A 173 40.54 -31.71 9.39
CA GLU A 173 40.89 -30.37 9.88
C GLU A 173 42.24 -29.87 9.32
N ASN A 174 42.30 -28.63 8.84
CA ASN A 174 43.50 -28.05 8.24
C ASN A 174 44.07 -28.86 7.04
N THR A 175 43.27 -29.72 6.40
CA THR A 175 43.71 -30.53 5.25
C THR A 175 43.83 -29.66 4.01
N THR A 176 44.87 -29.90 3.20
CA THR A 176 45.07 -29.22 1.92
C THR A 176 44.92 -30.19 0.74
N PHE A 177 43.87 -30.01 -0.06
CA PHE A 177 43.70 -30.65 -1.35
C PHE A 177 44.25 -29.72 -2.43
N LYS A 178 45.51 -29.95 -2.87
CA LYS A 178 46.13 -29.11 -3.92
C LYS A 178 45.57 -29.39 -5.32
N SER A 179 45.13 -30.62 -5.56
CA SER A 179 44.48 -31.09 -6.79
C SER A 179 42.99 -31.35 -6.56
N ASN A 180 42.29 -31.85 -7.57
CA ASN A 180 40.86 -32.14 -7.48
C ASN A 180 40.55 -33.21 -6.42
N ALA A 181 39.46 -33.01 -5.68
CA ALA A 181 39.02 -33.89 -4.62
C ALA A 181 37.57 -34.33 -4.86
N SER A 182 37.30 -35.63 -4.78
CA SER A 182 35.97 -36.19 -4.99
C SER A 182 35.56 -37.07 -3.83
N PHE A 183 34.32 -36.85 -3.38
CA PHE A 183 33.61 -37.57 -2.34
C PHE A 183 32.25 -38.02 -2.88
N PHE A 184 32.13 -38.34 -4.17
CA PHE A 184 30.84 -38.67 -4.76
C PHE A 184 30.23 -39.90 -4.10
N ARG A 185 28.95 -39.82 -3.67
CA ARG A 185 28.25 -40.91 -2.97
C ARG A 185 28.95 -41.43 -1.71
N THR A 186 29.87 -40.66 -1.14
CA THR A 186 30.51 -41.00 0.14
C THR A 186 29.50 -40.95 1.28
N LYS A 187 29.65 -41.83 2.27
CA LYS A 187 28.80 -41.89 3.46
C LYS A 187 29.62 -41.62 4.72
N PHE A 188 29.18 -40.65 5.52
CA PHE A 188 29.78 -40.29 6.81
C PHE A 188 28.80 -40.62 7.94
N ARG A 189 28.91 -41.81 8.53
CA ARG A 189 27.88 -42.38 9.44
C ARG A 189 27.81 -41.72 10.81
N LYS A 190 28.90 -41.12 11.29
CA LYS A 190 28.97 -40.43 12.60
C LYS A 190 29.52 -39.00 12.50
N GLY A 191 29.52 -38.42 11.30
CA GLY A 191 29.89 -37.03 11.03
C GLY A 191 31.33 -36.80 10.56
N ALA A 192 31.59 -35.61 10.04
CA ALA A 192 32.86 -35.24 9.42
C ALA A 192 33.26 -33.79 9.72
N LEU A 193 34.55 -33.56 9.98
CA LEU A 193 35.10 -32.23 10.26
C LEU A 193 36.07 -31.81 9.16
N PHE A 194 35.73 -30.77 8.40
CA PHE A 194 36.55 -30.19 7.34
C PHE A 194 37.08 -28.80 7.71
N ASN A 195 36.98 -28.36 8.97
CA ASN A 195 37.31 -26.99 9.37
C ASN A 195 38.71 -26.54 8.89
N TRP A 196 38.78 -25.29 8.40
CA TRP A 196 40.00 -24.66 7.86
C TRP A 196 40.66 -25.42 6.69
N SER A 197 39.93 -26.33 6.03
CA SER A 197 40.44 -27.05 4.87
C SER A 197 40.59 -26.15 3.66
N LYS A 198 41.54 -26.49 2.79
CA LYS A 198 41.85 -25.73 1.57
C LYS A 198 41.70 -26.61 0.35
N PHE A 199 40.71 -26.31 -0.49
CA PHE A 199 40.48 -26.98 -1.76
C PHE A 199 40.98 -26.11 -2.91
N ARG A 200 42.14 -26.46 -3.48
CA ARG A 200 42.88 -25.64 -4.46
C ARG A 200 42.88 -26.21 -5.88
N GLY A 201 42.29 -27.39 -6.09
CA GLY A 201 42.07 -27.96 -7.42
C GLY A 201 41.16 -27.08 -8.29
N GLU A 202 40.84 -27.56 -9.47
CA GLU A 202 39.83 -26.95 -10.35
C GLU A 202 38.42 -27.35 -9.94
N LEU A 203 38.24 -28.57 -9.41
CA LEU A 203 36.96 -29.16 -9.04
C LEU A 203 37.01 -29.89 -7.68
N THR A 204 36.01 -29.64 -6.85
CA THR A 204 35.71 -30.37 -5.62
C THR A 204 34.28 -30.91 -5.66
N VAL A 205 34.12 -32.22 -5.57
CA VAL A 205 32.83 -32.91 -5.68
C VAL A 205 32.42 -33.51 -4.33
N PHE A 206 31.29 -33.05 -3.80
CA PHE A 206 30.58 -33.62 -2.64
C PHE A 206 29.18 -34.11 -3.04
N SER A 207 28.92 -34.34 -4.34
CA SER A 207 27.60 -34.66 -4.85
C SER A 207 27.10 -36.03 -4.37
N SER A 208 25.80 -36.09 -4.04
CA SER A 208 25.13 -37.31 -3.54
C SER A 208 25.75 -37.89 -2.25
N VAL A 209 26.41 -37.06 -1.45
CA VAL A 209 26.98 -37.47 -0.15
C VAL A 209 25.89 -37.59 0.91
N GLU A 210 26.07 -38.52 1.85
CA GLU A 210 25.24 -38.64 3.05
C GLU A 210 26.06 -38.28 4.30
N PHE A 211 25.77 -37.13 4.90
CA PHE A 211 26.32 -36.71 6.20
C PHE A 211 25.31 -37.00 7.31
N PHE A 212 25.65 -37.93 8.22
CA PHE A 212 24.86 -38.22 9.42
C PHE A 212 25.34 -37.38 10.61
N SER A 213 24.44 -37.14 11.56
CA SER A 213 24.64 -36.26 12.73
C SER A 213 25.54 -36.90 13.79
N PHE A 214 26.27 -36.09 14.54
CA PHE A 214 26.95 -36.52 15.77
C PHE A 214 25.87 -36.96 16.79
N LYS A 215 25.69 -38.26 17.00
CA LYS A 215 24.76 -38.79 18.01
C LYS A 215 25.49 -38.97 19.36
N ASP A 216 25.00 -38.30 20.40
CA ASP A 216 25.36 -38.38 21.84
C ASP A 216 26.73 -37.86 22.33
N GLU A 217 26.81 -37.60 23.65
CA GLU A 217 27.96 -37.01 24.37
C GLU A 217 29.26 -37.83 24.28
N GLU A 218 29.19 -39.14 23.95
CA GLU A 218 30.38 -40.01 23.72
C GLU A 218 31.23 -39.58 22.51
N VAL A 219 30.71 -38.73 21.62
CA VAL A 219 31.46 -38.19 20.48
C VAL A 219 32.64 -37.32 20.94
N LEU A 220 32.49 -36.56 22.03
CA LEU A 220 33.51 -35.63 22.49
C LEU A 220 34.77 -36.37 22.97
N ASP A 221 34.60 -37.34 23.87
CA ASP A 221 35.71 -38.13 24.41
C ASP A 221 36.42 -38.92 23.31
N ARG A 222 35.66 -39.46 22.34
CA ARG A 222 36.20 -40.17 21.19
C ARG A 222 36.96 -39.23 20.24
N MET A 223 36.45 -38.04 19.93
CA MET A 223 37.14 -37.04 19.08
C MET A 223 38.42 -36.50 19.73
N LEU A 224 38.38 -36.19 21.03
CA LEU A 224 39.54 -35.71 21.78
C LEU A 224 40.64 -36.78 21.90
N SER A 225 40.30 -38.06 21.79
CA SER A 225 41.28 -39.16 21.81
C SER A 225 42.19 -39.23 20.58
N LEU A 226 41.88 -38.50 19.51
CA LEU A 226 42.57 -38.64 18.22
C LEU A 226 43.49 -37.48 17.88
N THR A 227 43.22 -36.28 18.40
CA THR A 227 44.05 -35.10 18.11
C THR A 227 43.79 -33.98 19.10
N THR A 228 44.82 -33.18 19.39
CA THR A 228 44.71 -32.02 20.30
C THR A 228 44.23 -30.74 19.60
N SER A 229 44.02 -30.77 18.27
CA SER A 229 43.60 -29.59 17.48
C SER A 229 42.10 -29.32 17.49
N VAL A 230 41.28 -30.37 17.70
CA VAL A 230 39.83 -30.23 17.68
C VAL A 230 39.36 -29.45 18.89
N ASN A 231 38.71 -28.32 18.65
CA ASN A 231 38.15 -27.46 19.70
C ASN A 231 36.98 -28.18 20.41
N PRO A 232 37.10 -28.53 21.70
CA PRO A 232 36.07 -29.28 22.42
C PRO A 232 34.73 -28.54 22.46
N ILE A 233 34.77 -27.21 22.57
CA ILE A 233 33.57 -26.37 22.67
C ILE A 233 32.78 -26.41 21.36
N GLU A 234 33.46 -26.36 20.22
CA GLU A 234 32.81 -26.41 18.91
C GLU A 234 32.13 -27.75 18.66
N VAL A 235 32.80 -28.86 18.99
CA VAL A 235 32.21 -30.20 18.88
C VAL A 235 30.94 -30.31 19.72
N VAL A 236 30.95 -29.81 20.95
CA VAL A 236 29.77 -29.77 21.82
C VAL A 236 28.66 -28.89 21.22
N ILE A 237 29.00 -27.80 20.54
CA ILE A 237 28.01 -26.97 19.87
C ILE A 237 27.41 -27.73 18.67
N TYR A 238 28.24 -28.34 17.83
CA TYR A 238 27.78 -29.08 16.65
C TYR A 238 26.85 -30.23 17.05
N SER A 239 27.20 -31.00 18.08
CA SER A 239 26.34 -32.08 18.58
C SER A 239 25.01 -31.56 19.12
N LYS A 240 25.03 -30.48 19.92
CA LYS A 240 23.80 -29.84 20.44
C LYS A 240 22.89 -29.29 19.35
N LEU A 241 23.47 -28.77 18.28
CA LEU A 241 22.74 -28.27 17.11
C LEU A 241 22.40 -29.38 16.09
N GLY A 242 22.83 -30.62 16.33
CA GLY A 242 22.61 -31.73 15.40
C GLY A 242 23.39 -31.62 14.08
N ILE A 243 24.40 -30.76 14.00
CA ILE A 243 25.26 -30.56 12.84
C ILE A 243 26.06 -31.84 12.61
N GLY A 244 25.92 -32.50 11.46
CA GLY A 244 26.68 -33.70 11.09
C GLY A 244 27.98 -33.41 10.34
N VAL A 245 28.10 -32.22 9.75
CA VAL A 245 29.32 -31.80 9.05
C VAL A 245 29.64 -30.33 9.31
N SER A 246 30.93 -30.04 9.49
CA SER A 246 31.42 -28.67 9.60
C SER A 246 32.51 -28.40 8.57
N PHE A 247 32.33 -27.32 7.81
CA PHE A 247 33.29 -26.77 6.87
C PHE A 247 33.86 -25.44 7.37
N ASN A 248 33.72 -25.11 8.65
CA ASN A 248 33.92 -23.76 9.14
C ASN A 248 35.33 -23.20 8.85
N GLY A 249 35.40 -21.96 8.38
CA GLY A 249 36.65 -21.31 7.98
C GLY A 249 37.34 -21.89 6.75
N SER A 250 36.71 -22.84 6.03
CA SER A 250 37.32 -23.47 4.86
C SER A 250 37.34 -22.55 3.64
N GLU A 251 38.29 -22.80 2.75
CA GLU A 251 38.50 -22.04 1.51
C GLU A 251 38.38 -22.96 0.29
N PHE A 252 37.33 -22.75 -0.51
CA PHE A 252 37.10 -23.41 -1.79
C PHE A 252 37.57 -22.51 -2.94
N LYS A 253 38.80 -22.75 -3.43
CA LYS A 253 39.32 -22.08 -4.65
C LYS A 253 38.87 -22.77 -5.94
N ALA A 254 38.44 -24.02 -5.82
CA ALA A 254 37.86 -24.85 -6.86
C ALA A 254 36.36 -24.56 -7.01
N LYS A 255 35.77 -24.98 -8.14
CA LYS A 255 34.32 -25.15 -8.24
C LYS A 255 33.86 -26.19 -7.21
N ALA A 256 32.84 -25.87 -6.42
CA ALA A 256 32.38 -26.72 -5.31
C ALA A 256 30.95 -27.23 -5.54
N MET A 257 30.78 -28.54 -5.71
CA MET A 257 29.49 -29.15 -6.03
C MET A 257 28.97 -29.99 -4.86
N PHE A 258 27.85 -29.59 -4.27
CA PHE A 258 27.11 -30.27 -3.20
C PHE A 258 25.73 -30.74 -3.68
N ASP A 259 25.57 -30.95 -4.98
CA ASP A 259 24.29 -31.31 -5.57
C ASP A 259 23.79 -32.68 -5.06
N ARG A 260 22.49 -32.76 -4.77
CA ARG A 260 21.82 -33.98 -4.26
C ARG A 260 22.40 -34.50 -2.94
N THR A 261 23.14 -33.67 -2.21
CA THR A 261 23.76 -34.05 -0.93
C THR A 261 22.73 -33.99 0.19
N ALA A 262 22.73 -35.01 1.06
CA ALA A 262 21.91 -35.08 2.25
C ALA A 262 22.71 -34.66 3.47
N PHE A 263 22.33 -33.55 4.09
CA PHE A 263 22.88 -33.05 5.34
C PHE A 263 21.88 -33.28 6.47
N THR A 264 22.22 -34.04 7.51
CA THR A 264 21.42 -34.03 8.76
C THR A 264 21.63 -32.76 9.60
N GLY A 265 22.56 -31.91 9.17
CA GLY A 265 22.90 -30.61 9.73
C GLY A 265 24.29 -30.21 9.20
N ALA A 266 24.48 -28.96 8.79
CA ALA A 266 25.71 -28.51 8.16
C ALA A 266 26.10 -27.09 8.58
N SER A 267 27.38 -26.91 8.88
CA SER A 267 27.96 -25.59 9.18
C SER A 267 28.95 -25.20 8.08
N PHE A 268 28.69 -24.05 7.48
CA PHE A 268 29.52 -23.33 6.49
C PHE A 268 29.87 -21.93 7.01
N MET A 269 30.07 -21.80 8.32
CA MET A 269 30.40 -20.52 8.94
C MET A 269 31.78 -20.05 8.50
N ASP A 270 31.90 -18.77 8.14
CA ASP A 270 33.15 -18.16 7.66
C ASP A 270 33.79 -18.91 6.47
N VAL A 271 32.98 -19.60 5.65
CA VAL A 271 33.46 -20.30 4.45
C VAL A 271 33.61 -19.35 3.29
N HIS A 272 34.70 -19.49 2.53
CA HIS A 272 34.95 -18.72 1.31
C HIS A 272 34.85 -19.61 0.06
N PHE A 273 33.81 -19.40 -0.76
CA PHE A 273 33.67 -19.96 -2.10
C PHE A 273 34.20 -18.95 -3.12
N LEU A 274 35.39 -19.19 -3.68
CA LEU A 274 36.04 -18.27 -4.61
C LEU A 274 35.64 -18.49 -6.08
N ARG A 275 34.95 -19.61 -6.37
CA ARG A 275 34.42 -20.00 -7.68
C ARG A 275 32.95 -20.39 -7.52
N GLU A 276 32.32 -20.79 -8.62
CA GLU A 276 30.95 -21.29 -8.63
C GLU A 276 30.73 -22.38 -7.57
N SER A 277 29.60 -22.29 -6.86
CA SER A 277 29.16 -23.31 -5.92
C SER A 277 27.70 -23.70 -6.16
N THR A 278 27.42 -25.00 -6.09
CA THR A 278 26.07 -25.54 -6.33
C THR A 278 25.64 -26.45 -5.20
N PHE A 279 24.39 -26.28 -4.78
CA PHE A 279 23.68 -27.06 -3.76
C PHE A 279 22.36 -27.58 -4.33
N ASP A 280 22.33 -27.86 -5.64
CA ASP A 280 21.09 -28.11 -6.35
C ASP A 280 20.50 -29.46 -5.94
N ASN A 281 19.21 -29.46 -5.58
CA ASN A 281 18.53 -30.62 -5.01
C ASN A 281 19.18 -31.16 -3.72
N ALA A 282 20.01 -30.36 -3.03
CA ALA A 282 20.52 -30.73 -1.73
C ALA A 282 19.39 -30.75 -0.68
N ASN A 283 19.47 -31.67 0.27
CA ASN A 283 18.50 -31.82 1.34
C ASN A 283 19.16 -31.56 2.70
N PHE A 284 18.79 -30.47 3.35
CA PHE A 284 19.21 -30.09 4.70
C PHE A 284 18.15 -30.53 5.72
N ASN A 285 18.25 -31.78 6.17
CA ASN A 285 17.37 -32.41 7.16
C ASN A 285 17.51 -31.83 8.58
N GLY A 286 18.57 -31.07 8.85
CA GLY A 286 18.78 -30.33 10.10
C GLY A 286 19.37 -28.94 9.84
N PRO A 287 19.91 -28.23 10.85
CA PRO A 287 20.30 -26.83 10.69
C PRO A 287 21.33 -26.60 9.59
N ALA A 288 21.10 -25.57 8.76
CA ALA A 288 21.98 -25.17 7.67
C ALA A 288 22.51 -23.76 7.94
N ILE A 289 23.77 -23.67 8.36
CA ILE A 289 24.38 -22.43 8.87
C ILE A 289 25.40 -21.91 7.87
N PHE A 290 25.15 -20.73 7.29
CA PHE A 290 26.01 -20.03 6.32
C PHE A 290 26.47 -18.67 6.86
N ILE A 291 26.54 -18.51 8.18
CA ILE A 291 26.89 -17.25 8.84
C ILE A 291 28.27 -16.77 8.37
N SER A 292 28.36 -15.49 7.99
CA SER A 292 29.62 -14.86 7.55
C SER A 292 30.31 -15.53 6.35
N SER A 293 29.59 -16.36 5.60
CA SER A 293 30.12 -17.00 4.39
C SER A 293 30.25 -16.00 3.23
N VAL A 294 31.22 -16.24 2.36
CA VAL A 294 31.51 -15.39 1.20
C VAL A 294 31.42 -16.22 -0.08
N PHE A 295 30.52 -15.82 -0.97
CA PHE A 295 30.37 -16.39 -2.31
C PHE A 295 30.86 -15.35 -3.33
N LEU A 296 32.01 -15.59 -3.97
CA LEU A 296 32.61 -14.63 -4.92
C LEU A 296 31.98 -14.69 -6.31
N GLU A 297 31.62 -15.88 -6.76
CA GLU A 297 30.95 -16.12 -8.05
C GLU A 297 29.51 -16.60 -7.80
N ASP A 298 28.82 -17.00 -8.87
CA ASP A 298 27.41 -17.38 -8.81
C ASP A 298 27.19 -18.64 -7.96
N THR A 299 26.09 -18.65 -7.20
CA THR A 299 25.73 -19.71 -6.26
C THR A 299 24.30 -20.18 -6.49
N SER A 300 24.10 -21.51 -6.53
CA SER A 300 22.78 -22.11 -6.77
C SER A 300 22.32 -22.99 -5.62
N PHE A 301 21.10 -22.76 -5.14
CA PHE A 301 20.35 -23.62 -4.22
C PHE A 301 19.07 -24.13 -4.88
N ARG A 302 19.09 -24.35 -6.20
CA ARG A 302 17.87 -24.63 -6.95
C ARG A 302 17.27 -25.96 -6.48
N LYS A 303 15.97 -25.95 -6.18
CA LYS A 303 15.25 -27.13 -5.65
C LYS A 303 15.86 -27.74 -4.37
N ALA A 304 16.65 -26.98 -3.63
CA ALA A 304 17.14 -27.42 -2.34
C ALA A 304 15.99 -27.44 -1.32
N THR A 305 16.03 -28.40 -0.40
CA THR A 305 15.05 -28.52 0.69
C THR A 305 15.75 -28.25 2.02
N PHE A 306 15.18 -27.36 2.83
CA PHE A 306 15.64 -27.03 4.17
C PHE A 306 14.55 -27.42 5.19
N GLU A 307 14.72 -28.60 5.80
CA GLU A 307 13.84 -29.10 6.88
C GLU A 307 14.15 -28.43 8.22
N GLY A 308 15.45 -28.17 8.48
CA GLY A 308 15.93 -27.42 9.64
C GLY A 308 15.99 -25.90 9.42
N GLU A 309 16.39 -25.17 10.45
CA GLU A 309 16.60 -23.71 10.35
C GLU A 309 17.72 -23.38 9.35
N ALA A 310 17.42 -22.50 8.39
CA ALA A 310 18.37 -22.04 7.38
C ALA A 310 18.80 -20.60 7.69
N THR A 311 20.07 -20.43 8.04
CA THR A 311 20.63 -19.14 8.47
C THR A 311 21.76 -18.70 7.56
N PHE A 312 21.51 -17.65 6.77
CA PHE A 312 22.51 -16.96 5.94
C PHE A 312 22.95 -15.64 6.58
N SER A 313 22.44 -15.29 7.76
CA SER A 313 22.66 -13.97 8.33
C SER A 313 24.09 -13.72 8.82
N GLY A 314 24.44 -12.45 9.02
CA GLY A 314 25.55 -12.12 9.91
C GLY A 314 25.20 -12.44 11.36
N SER A 315 26.20 -12.75 12.20
CA SER A 315 25.95 -13.19 13.58
C SER A 315 24.97 -12.24 14.29
N SER A 316 23.79 -12.75 14.67
CA SER A 316 22.92 -12.05 15.61
C SER A 316 23.63 -12.02 16.97
N LEU A 317 23.39 -10.97 17.75
CA LEU A 317 24.01 -10.71 19.06
C LEU A 317 23.81 -11.84 20.12
N ASN A 318 23.23 -12.98 19.76
CA ASN A 318 22.80 -14.03 20.68
C ASN A 318 23.71 -15.26 20.76
N TRP A 319 24.73 -15.42 19.92
CA TRP A 319 25.67 -16.55 20.09
C TRP A 319 26.75 -16.31 21.19
N VAL A 320 26.85 -15.09 21.75
CA VAL A 320 27.85 -14.75 22.78
C VAL A 320 27.23 -14.38 24.14
N GLN A 321 26.05 -14.92 24.50
CA GLN A 321 25.55 -14.74 25.87
C GLN A 321 26.27 -15.57 26.94
N ASN A 322 27.32 -16.34 26.60
CA ASN A 322 28.09 -17.12 27.58
C ASN A 322 29.57 -16.70 27.75
N LEU A 323 29.99 -15.51 27.31
CA LEU A 323 31.30 -14.97 27.69
C LEU A 323 31.13 -13.54 28.22
N LYS A 324 31.70 -13.31 29.42
CA LYS A 324 31.38 -12.24 30.38
C LYS A 324 31.34 -10.81 29.80
N PRO A 325 30.52 -9.92 30.40
CA PRO A 325 30.27 -8.57 29.91
C PRO A 325 31.29 -7.57 30.49
N SER A 326 32.23 -7.12 29.67
CA SER A 326 32.87 -5.84 29.88
C SER A 326 33.59 -5.42 28.61
N LEU A 327 33.00 -4.47 27.86
CA LEU A 327 33.65 -3.30 27.25
C LEU A 327 32.63 -2.55 26.37
N PRO A 328 32.77 -1.21 26.20
CA PRO A 328 31.72 -0.35 25.67
C PRO A 328 31.68 -0.31 24.14
N MET A 329 30.47 -0.02 23.67
CA MET A 329 30.05 0.12 22.29
C MET A 329 30.55 1.44 21.65
N TYR A 330 30.58 1.43 20.31
CA TYR A 330 30.80 2.51 19.33
C TYR A 330 32.24 2.71 18.84
N GLU A 331 32.60 2.00 17.76
CA GLU A 331 32.92 2.56 16.43
C GLU A 331 33.33 1.42 15.49
N LYS A 332 32.76 1.40 14.27
CA LYS A 332 33.09 0.46 13.17
C LYS A 332 33.12 -1.03 13.57
N ILE A 333 31.98 -1.61 13.88
CA ILE A 333 31.89 -3.07 13.78
C ILE A 333 31.58 -3.41 12.33
N ASN A 334 32.62 -3.80 11.60
CA ASN A 334 32.51 -4.52 10.35
C ASN A 334 31.88 -5.89 10.68
N MET A 335 30.55 -5.91 10.85
CA MET A 335 29.82 -7.12 11.27
C MET A 335 29.88 -8.12 10.11
N PRO A 336 30.56 -9.27 10.26
CA PRO A 336 30.62 -10.24 9.18
C PRO A 336 29.19 -10.75 8.92
N SER A 337 28.80 -10.67 7.66
CA SER A 337 27.48 -11.02 7.14
C SER A 337 27.67 -11.92 5.93
N ALA A 338 26.70 -12.78 5.57
CA ALA A 338 26.86 -13.50 4.32
C ALA A 338 26.90 -12.50 3.16
N MET A 339 27.92 -12.67 2.32
CA MET A 339 28.20 -11.80 1.19
C MET A 339 28.13 -12.59 -0.10
N PHE A 340 27.08 -12.32 -0.89
CA PHE A 340 26.92 -12.84 -2.25
C PHE A 340 27.44 -11.80 -3.23
N HIS A 341 28.64 -12.02 -3.76
CA HIS A 341 29.21 -11.18 -4.81
C HIS A 341 28.61 -11.55 -6.18
N GLY A 342 28.48 -12.84 -6.46
CA GLY A 342 27.78 -13.37 -7.63
C GLY A 342 26.25 -13.32 -7.48
N PHE A 343 25.55 -13.77 -8.52
CA PHE A 343 24.10 -13.93 -8.48
C PHE A 343 23.74 -15.17 -7.67
N VAL A 344 22.75 -15.07 -6.79
CA VAL A 344 22.25 -16.22 -6.01
C VAL A 344 20.84 -16.59 -6.43
N THR A 345 20.60 -17.88 -6.65
CA THR A 345 19.27 -18.41 -6.97
C THR A 345 18.81 -19.43 -5.93
N PHE A 346 17.60 -19.21 -5.42
CA PHE A 346 16.84 -20.15 -4.59
C PHE A 346 15.64 -20.71 -5.35
N THR A 347 15.58 -20.58 -6.68
CA THR A 347 14.39 -20.89 -7.46
C THR A 347 13.87 -22.31 -7.19
N GLU A 348 12.56 -22.45 -6.94
CA GLU A 348 11.91 -23.72 -6.56
C GLU A 348 12.44 -24.38 -5.26
N ALA A 349 13.20 -23.68 -4.41
CA ALA A 349 13.60 -24.20 -3.10
C ALA A 349 12.43 -24.26 -2.10
N GLU A 350 12.54 -25.14 -1.11
CA GLU A 350 11.54 -25.31 -0.05
C GLU A 350 12.19 -25.12 1.34
N PHE A 351 11.64 -24.18 2.12
CA PHE A 351 12.02 -23.92 3.51
C PHE A 351 10.87 -24.32 4.43
N ASN A 352 11.04 -25.42 5.16
CA ASN A 352 10.03 -25.95 6.09
C ASN A 352 10.11 -25.35 7.50
N SER A 353 11.19 -24.63 7.79
CA SER A 353 11.41 -23.87 9.02
C SER A 353 11.76 -22.40 8.72
N MET A 354 12.04 -21.62 9.76
CA MET A 354 12.39 -20.19 9.64
C MET A 354 13.59 -20.00 8.70
N ALA A 355 13.47 -19.04 7.78
CA ALA A 355 14.53 -18.66 6.84
C ALA A 355 15.07 -17.26 7.17
N ASN A 356 16.32 -17.20 7.62
CA ASN A 356 16.93 -15.96 8.09
C ASN A 356 18.02 -15.45 7.13
N PHE A 357 17.67 -14.40 6.39
CA PHE A 357 18.52 -13.64 5.47
C PHE A 357 18.87 -12.25 6.01
N SER A 358 18.72 -12.03 7.32
CA SER A 358 19.00 -10.72 7.91
C SER A 358 20.47 -10.31 7.72
N ARG A 359 20.71 -9.02 7.49
CA ARG A 359 22.04 -8.43 7.27
C ARG A 359 22.80 -8.99 6.05
N CYS A 360 22.15 -9.74 5.15
CA CYS A 360 22.82 -10.24 3.94
C CYS A 360 23.18 -9.11 2.97
N HIS A 361 24.30 -9.26 2.26
CA HIS A 361 24.71 -8.35 1.20
C HIS A 361 24.65 -9.07 -0.14
N PHE A 362 23.70 -8.68 -1.00
CA PHE A 362 23.55 -9.19 -2.35
C PHE A 362 24.10 -8.15 -3.34
N LYS A 363 25.30 -8.40 -3.89
CA LYS A 363 25.94 -7.46 -4.81
C LYS A 363 25.31 -7.52 -6.20
N LYS A 364 25.37 -8.67 -6.87
CA LYS A 364 24.73 -8.83 -8.18
C LYS A 364 23.22 -8.95 -8.09
N GLY A 365 22.64 -9.81 -7.24
CA GLY A 365 21.18 -9.96 -7.15
C GLY A 365 20.77 -11.27 -6.49
N ALA A 366 19.47 -11.45 -6.26
CA ALA A 366 18.93 -12.67 -5.66
C ALA A 366 17.56 -13.03 -6.25
N ASP A 367 17.40 -14.28 -6.69
CA ASP A 367 16.13 -14.81 -7.19
C ASP A 367 15.50 -15.82 -6.23
N PHE A 368 14.31 -15.49 -5.74
CA PHE A 368 13.44 -16.32 -4.92
C PHE A 368 12.17 -16.75 -5.68
N GLY A 369 12.26 -16.88 -7.01
CA GLY A 369 11.16 -17.35 -7.86
C GLY A 369 10.63 -18.71 -7.44
N ASN A 370 9.31 -18.81 -7.23
CA ASN A 370 8.59 -20.02 -6.83
C ASN A 370 9.16 -20.74 -5.59
N VAL A 371 9.78 -20.01 -4.66
CA VAL A 371 10.23 -20.56 -3.38
C VAL A 371 9.02 -20.85 -2.48
N LYS A 372 9.00 -22.01 -1.84
CA LYS A 372 7.98 -22.35 -0.83
C LYS A 372 8.55 -22.09 0.57
N PHE A 373 8.05 -21.05 1.23
CA PHE A 373 8.34 -20.77 2.64
C PHE A 373 7.16 -21.20 3.50
N ASN A 374 7.36 -22.20 4.37
CA ASN A 374 6.30 -22.69 5.28
C ASN A 374 6.33 -22.00 6.67
N ALA A 375 7.34 -21.14 6.92
CA ALA A 375 7.50 -20.35 8.14
C ALA A 375 8.10 -18.97 7.84
N ASP A 376 8.07 -18.07 8.83
CA ASP A 376 8.43 -16.66 8.68
C ASP A 376 9.82 -16.43 8.06
N VAL A 377 9.91 -15.34 7.29
CA VAL A 377 11.11 -14.98 6.52
C VAL A 377 11.63 -13.61 6.94
N ASN A 378 12.93 -13.55 7.25
CA ASN A 378 13.56 -12.33 7.75
C ASN A 378 14.66 -11.81 6.80
N PHE A 379 14.42 -10.66 6.17
CA PHE A 379 15.39 -9.90 5.35
C PHE A 379 15.86 -8.60 6.02
N GLN A 380 15.68 -8.44 7.34
CA GLN A 380 15.99 -7.19 8.02
C GLN A 380 17.46 -6.77 7.84
N TRP A 381 17.72 -5.48 7.68
CA TRP A 381 19.07 -4.91 7.50
C TRP A 381 19.85 -5.43 6.28
N SER A 382 19.21 -6.16 5.36
CA SER A 382 19.86 -6.62 4.14
C SER A 382 20.07 -5.49 3.13
N VAL A 383 21.06 -5.65 2.24
CA VAL A 383 21.38 -4.68 1.19
C VAL A 383 21.43 -5.38 -0.17
N PHE A 384 20.67 -4.84 -1.13
CA PHE A 384 20.62 -5.28 -2.52
C PHE A 384 21.24 -4.20 -3.41
N MET A 385 22.35 -4.46 -4.12
CA MET A 385 23.17 -3.42 -4.76
C MET A 385 22.87 -3.19 -6.26
N GLU A 386 23.14 -4.17 -7.13
CA GLU A 386 23.18 -3.98 -8.59
C GLU A 386 21.89 -4.43 -9.29
N GLU A 387 21.65 -5.74 -9.40
CA GLU A 387 20.47 -6.34 -10.03
C GLU A 387 19.43 -6.84 -9.01
N ASN A 388 18.31 -7.30 -9.55
CA ASN A 388 17.04 -7.31 -8.86
C ASN A 388 16.97 -8.32 -7.70
N LEU A 389 16.28 -7.93 -6.63
CA LEU A 389 15.54 -8.93 -5.85
C LEU A 389 14.32 -9.33 -6.69
N SER A 390 14.24 -10.60 -7.07
CA SER A 390 13.08 -11.19 -7.70
C SER A 390 12.37 -12.09 -6.69
N ILE A 391 11.18 -11.70 -6.25
CA ILE A 391 10.26 -12.60 -5.54
C ILE A 391 9.03 -12.72 -6.42
N ILE A 392 9.01 -13.77 -7.23
CA ILE A 392 7.87 -14.10 -8.09
C ILE A 392 7.30 -15.41 -7.57
N ASN A 393 6.15 -15.37 -6.91
CA ASN A 393 5.55 -16.56 -6.31
C ASN A 393 4.05 -16.64 -6.59
N GLY A 394 3.73 -17.12 -7.78
CA GLY A 394 2.33 -17.31 -8.21
C GLY A 394 1.67 -18.54 -7.59
N ASN A 395 2.45 -19.47 -7.03
CA ASN A 395 1.95 -20.77 -6.59
C ASN A 395 1.78 -20.90 -5.08
N TYR A 396 2.56 -20.15 -4.29
CA TYR A 396 2.57 -20.25 -2.84
C TYR A 396 2.38 -18.89 -2.16
N GLN A 397 1.64 -18.89 -1.06
CA GLN A 397 1.53 -17.74 -0.18
C GLN A 397 2.78 -17.66 0.71
N LEU A 398 3.47 -16.53 0.67
CA LEU A 398 4.54 -16.18 1.59
C LEU A 398 3.95 -15.92 3.00
N PRO A 399 4.59 -16.41 4.07
CA PRO A 399 4.17 -16.15 5.45
C PRO A 399 4.57 -14.72 5.87
N GLU A 400 4.70 -14.45 7.17
CA GLU A 400 5.17 -13.13 7.60
C GLU A 400 6.59 -12.87 7.06
N THR A 401 6.72 -11.82 6.25
CA THR A 401 7.98 -11.45 5.59
C THR A 401 8.36 -10.03 5.98
N THR A 402 9.54 -9.86 6.59
CA THR A 402 10.03 -8.54 7.03
C THR A 402 11.27 -8.09 6.26
N PHE A 403 11.19 -6.89 5.70
CA PHE A 403 12.29 -6.16 5.05
C PHE A 403 12.75 -4.96 5.88
N ALA A 404 12.48 -4.96 7.20
CA ALA A 404 12.70 -3.75 7.99
C ALA A 404 14.18 -3.32 8.00
N HIS A 405 14.44 -2.02 7.87
CA HIS A 405 15.78 -1.43 7.75
C HIS A 405 16.62 -1.90 6.55
N SER A 406 16.04 -2.64 5.61
CA SER A 406 16.77 -3.06 4.41
C SER A 406 16.92 -1.91 3.41
N ARG A 407 17.90 -2.05 2.52
CA ARG A 407 18.19 -1.05 1.49
C ARG A 407 18.29 -1.71 0.11
N PHE A 408 17.48 -1.21 -0.82
CA PHE A 408 17.46 -1.64 -2.21
C PHE A 408 18.04 -0.53 -3.08
N LYS A 409 19.21 -0.78 -3.65
CA LYS A 409 19.84 0.12 -4.63
C LYS A 409 19.49 -0.24 -6.07
N GLY A 410 19.23 -1.52 -6.36
CA GLY A 410 18.65 -2.00 -7.62
C GLY A 410 17.13 -2.22 -7.51
N ARG A 411 16.49 -2.56 -8.64
CA ARG A 411 15.01 -2.76 -8.71
C ARG A 411 14.55 -3.94 -7.85
N ALA A 412 13.42 -3.76 -7.18
CA ALA A 412 12.76 -4.84 -6.42
C ALA A 412 11.47 -5.26 -7.14
N HIS A 413 11.43 -6.50 -7.60
CA HIS A 413 10.30 -7.05 -8.34
C HIS A 413 9.57 -8.08 -7.48
N PHE A 414 8.36 -7.73 -7.04
CA PHE A 414 7.48 -8.59 -6.25
C PHE A 414 6.29 -9.11 -7.08
N ASN A 415 6.38 -8.99 -8.41
CA ASN A 415 5.29 -9.27 -9.33
C ASN A 415 4.75 -10.69 -9.15
N PHE A 416 3.43 -10.83 -9.16
CA PHE A 416 2.70 -12.10 -9.01
C PHE A 416 2.97 -12.86 -7.71
N ALA A 417 3.65 -12.26 -6.72
CA ALA A 417 3.79 -12.85 -5.39
C ALA A 417 2.46 -12.83 -4.62
N THR A 418 2.23 -13.83 -3.77
CA THR A 418 1.14 -13.80 -2.79
C THR A 418 1.73 -13.64 -1.40
N PHE A 419 1.54 -12.50 -0.74
CA PHE A 419 2.01 -12.25 0.62
C PHE A 419 0.91 -12.52 1.65
N GLY A 420 1.28 -13.11 2.78
CA GLY A 420 0.54 -13.02 4.03
C GLY A 420 0.73 -11.62 4.62
N LYS A 421 1.51 -11.49 5.70
CA LYS A 421 1.88 -10.20 6.28
C LYS A 421 3.24 -9.74 5.76
N VAL A 422 3.37 -8.48 5.36
CA VAL A 422 4.62 -7.91 4.86
C VAL A 422 4.96 -6.58 5.53
N ILE A 423 6.22 -6.44 5.94
CA ILE A 423 6.70 -5.30 6.74
C ILE A 423 7.86 -4.60 6.02
N PHE A 424 7.65 -3.34 5.64
CA PHE A 424 8.60 -2.45 4.98
C PHE A 424 9.06 -1.30 5.89
N ASN A 425 9.15 -1.52 7.19
CA ASN A 425 9.49 -0.44 8.14
C ASN A 425 10.94 0.03 7.95
N PHE A 426 11.19 1.34 7.90
CA PHE A 426 12.51 1.95 7.73
C PHE A 426 13.25 1.48 6.46
N VAL A 427 12.54 0.93 5.48
CA VAL A 427 13.14 0.48 4.22
C VAL A 427 13.50 1.67 3.35
N ARG A 428 14.52 1.51 2.52
CA ARG A 428 14.87 2.51 1.49
C ARG A 428 15.03 1.86 0.12
N PHE A 429 14.16 2.23 -0.82
CA PHE A 429 14.23 1.83 -2.23
C PHE A 429 14.74 3.00 -3.08
N LEU A 430 15.83 2.80 -3.82
CA LEU A 430 16.41 3.82 -4.71
C LEU A 430 15.84 3.71 -6.14
N ASP A 431 15.54 2.50 -6.57
CA ASP A 431 15.02 2.16 -7.90
C ASP A 431 13.52 1.82 -7.84
N PRO A 432 12.82 1.74 -8.99
CA PRO A 432 11.40 1.41 -9.04
C PRO A 432 11.05 0.08 -8.38
N VAL A 433 9.91 0.08 -7.68
CA VAL A 433 9.36 -1.12 -7.03
C VAL A 433 8.05 -1.51 -7.69
N GLY A 434 8.05 -2.71 -8.27
CA GLY A 434 6.90 -3.28 -8.96
C GLY A 434 6.21 -4.35 -8.13
N PHE A 435 4.90 -4.23 -8.00
CA PHE A 435 4.06 -5.27 -7.41
C PHE A 435 3.10 -5.89 -8.45
N GLN A 436 3.28 -5.78 -9.76
CA GLN A 436 2.25 -6.18 -10.74
C GLN A 436 1.65 -7.58 -10.46
N GLY A 437 0.31 -7.66 -10.27
CA GLY A 437 -0.40 -8.91 -9.99
C GLY A 437 -0.15 -9.55 -8.62
N THR A 438 0.50 -8.84 -7.69
CA THR A 438 0.71 -9.32 -6.31
C THR A 438 -0.62 -9.38 -5.54
N ILE A 439 -0.76 -10.36 -4.65
CA ILE A 439 -1.91 -10.52 -3.76
C ILE A 439 -1.43 -10.35 -2.32
N PHE A 440 -2.02 -9.43 -1.54
CA PHE A 440 -1.73 -9.26 -0.11
C PHE A 440 -2.89 -9.81 0.72
N ASN A 441 -2.75 -11.03 1.25
CA ASN A 441 -3.71 -11.73 2.11
C ASN A 441 -3.60 -11.36 3.60
N GLY A 442 -2.61 -10.55 3.98
CA GLY A 442 -2.45 -10.00 5.32
C GLY A 442 -2.00 -8.54 5.28
N HIS A 443 -1.58 -8.02 6.44
CA HIS A 443 -1.28 -6.59 6.60
C HIS A 443 -0.01 -6.17 5.83
N LEU A 444 -0.13 -5.09 5.05
CA LEU A 444 0.98 -4.36 4.45
C LEU A 444 1.34 -3.16 5.35
N HIS A 445 2.47 -3.26 6.05
CA HIS A 445 2.98 -2.17 6.89
C HIS A 445 4.13 -1.45 6.18
N ILE A 446 3.96 -0.14 5.94
CA ILE A 446 4.99 0.74 5.40
C ILE A 446 5.17 1.89 6.40
N ARG A 447 6.18 1.79 7.27
CA ARG A 447 6.45 2.82 8.30
C ARG A 447 7.82 3.43 8.15
N GLU A 448 7.92 4.76 8.18
CA GLU A 448 9.19 5.49 8.06
C GLU A 448 10.03 5.04 6.85
N ALA A 449 9.37 4.62 5.78
CA ALA A 449 9.99 4.12 4.57
C ALA A 449 10.32 5.27 3.60
N VAL A 450 11.32 5.07 2.75
CA VAL A 450 11.68 6.02 1.69
C VAL A 450 11.69 5.31 0.34
N PHE A 451 10.88 5.80 -0.59
CA PHE A 451 10.86 5.35 -1.98
C PHE A 451 11.35 6.50 -2.86
N GLU A 452 12.52 6.37 -3.48
CA GLU A 452 13.13 7.45 -4.29
C GLU A 452 12.58 7.50 -5.73
N ASP A 453 12.04 6.37 -6.22
CA ASP A 453 11.46 6.23 -7.55
C ASP A 453 10.03 5.66 -7.50
N VAL A 454 9.45 5.35 -8.66
CA VAL A 454 8.04 4.96 -8.84
C VAL A 454 7.68 3.71 -8.02
N LEU A 455 6.55 3.79 -7.31
CA LEU A 455 5.90 2.70 -6.60
C LEU A 455 4.56 2.37 -7.27
N ALA A 456 4.47 1.20 -7.91
CA ALA A 456 3.29 0.82 -8.68
C ALA A 456 2.60 -0.44 -8.14
N PHE A 457 1.33 -0.26 -7.76
CA PHE A 457 0.37 -1.30 -7.40
C PHE A 457 -0.66 -1.47 -8.53
N SER A 458 -0.36 -2.33 -9.51
CA SER A 458 -1.24 -2.77 -10.61
C SER A 458 -2.00 -4.10 -10.36
N ALA A 459 -3.34 -4.04 -10.28
CA ALA A 459 -4.31 -5.16 -10.22
C ALA A 459 -4.14 -6.10 -9.02
N HIS A 460 -4.32 -5.56 -7.82
CA HIS A 460 -4.00 -6.19 -6.52
C HIS A 460 -5.21 -6.51 -5.68
N ASN A 461 -5.06 -7.42 -4.72
CA ASN A 461 -5.91 -7.44 -3.52
C ASN A 461 -5.10 -6.95 -2.32
N PHE A 462 -5.66 -6.05 -1.53
CA PHE A 462 -5.10 -5.60 -0.26
C PHE A 462 -6.05 -5.93 0.87
N VAL A 463 -5.63 -6.74 1.85
CA VAL A 463 -6.37 -6.86 3.11
C VAL A 463 -6.24 -5.55 3.88
N ASP A 464 -5.15 -5.30 4.60
CA ASP A 464 -4.99 -4.02 5.30
C ASP A 464 -3.74 -3.29 4.83
N VAL A 465 -3.86 -1.97 4.61
CA VAL A 465 -2.76 -1.10 4.21
C VAL A 465 -2.55 -0.04 5.28
N ASP A 466 -1.37 -0.04 5.89
CA ASP A 466 -0.97 0.93 6.90
C ASP A 466 0.33 1.62 6.49
N ILE A 467 0.21 2.87 6.03
CA ILE A 467 1.33 3.73 5.63
C ILE A 467 1.49 4.84 6.66
N GLU A 468 2.63 4.88 7.36
CA GLU A 468 2.88 5.86 8.42
C GLU A 468 4.27 6.51 8.28
N GLY A 469 4.37 7.83 8.45
CA GLY A 469 5.67 8.51 8.56
C GLY A 469 6.59 8.38 7.34
N SER A 470 6.05 7.96 6.18
CA SER A 470 6.86 7.54 5.03
C SER A 470 6.97 8.64 3.97
N ARG A 471 8.04 8.59 3.17
CA ARG A 471 8.36 9.59 2.15
C ARG A 471 8.46 8.93 0.76
N PHE A 472 7.67 9.40 -0.18
CA PHE A 472 7.62 8.92 -1.56
C PHE A 472 8.09 10.04 -2.50
N GLN A 473 9.27 9.90 -3.08
CA GLN A 473 9.87 10.87 -3.99
C GLN A 473 9.53 10.58 -5.47
N GLY A 474 9.14 9.34 -5.77
CA GLY A 474 8.56 8.94 -7.06
C GLY A 474 7.03 8.91 -7.05
N ALA A 475 6.43 8.69 -8.22
CA ALA A 475 4.98 8.59 -8.37
C ALA A 475 4.43 7.32 -7.69
N VAL A 476 3.24 7.41 -7.10
CA VAL A 476 2.58 6.27 -6.43
C VAL A 476 1.26 5.95 -7.12
N ILE A 477 1.16 4.73 -7.67
CA ILE A 477 0.06 4.34 -8.55
C ILE A 477 -0.67 3.14 -7.96
N PHE A 478 -1.95 3.30 -7.63
CA PHE A 478 -2.89 2.25 -7.21
C PHE A 478 -3.88 1.98 -8.35
N SER A 479 -3.43 1.26 -9.38
CA SER A 479 -4.26 0.95 -10.56
C SER A 479 -4.95 -0.41 -10.40
N GLY A 480 -6.28 -0.44 -10.41
CA GLY A 480 -7.08 -1.66 -10.40
C GLY A 480 -6.98 -2.46 -9.10
N ALA A 481 -6.54 -1.83 -8.02
CA ALA A 481 -6.44 -2.46 -6.71
C ALA A 481 -7.83 -2.66 -6.08
N LYS A 482 -8.05 -3.84 -5.51
CA LYS A 482 -9.22 -4.20 -4.72
C LYS A 482 -8.85 -4.20 -3.24
N LEU A 483 -9.42 -3.27 -2.49
CA LEU A 483 -9.30 -3.21 -1.04
C LEU A 483 -10.30 -4.18 -0.41
N THR A 484 -9.82 -5.05 0.48
CA THR A 484 -10.62 -6.02 1.23
C THR A 484 -10.61 -5.81 2.75
N GLY A 485 -9.74 -4.94 3.25
CA GLY A 485 -9.74 -4.42 4.62
C GLY A 485 -9.37 -2.93 4.63
N ASP A 486 -8.97 -2.43 5.80
CA ASP A 486 -8.85 -1.01 6.07
C ASP A 486 -7.62 -0.38 5.39
N PHE A 487 -7.82 0.83 4.86
CA PHE A 487 -6.78 1.60 4.19
C PHE A 487 -6.46 2.85 4.99
N ARG A 488 -5.21 2.99 5.43
CA ARG A 488 -4.74 4.07 6.29
C ARG A 488 -3.42 4.66 5.79
N ILE A 489 -3.39 5.98 5.59
CA ILE A 489 -2.18 6.77 5.37
C ILE A 489 -2.10 7.87 6.45
N VAL A 490 -0.98 7.96 7.17
CA VAL A 490 -0.78 8.97 8.22
C VAL A 490 0.61 9.58 8.16
N HIS A 491 0.73 10.88 8.43
CA HIS A 491 2.04 11.54 8.67
C HIS A 491 3.06 11.34 7.52
N SER A 492 2.58 11.12 6.30
CA SER A 492 3.42 10.76 5.15
C SER A 492 3.55 11.92 4.16
N THR A 493 4.56 11.86 3.29
CA THR A 493 4.81 12.89 2.27
C THR A 493 4.96 12.25 0.89
N PHE A 494 4.20 12.75 -0.09
CA PHE A 494 4.27 12.35 -1.49
C PHE A 494 4.76 13.55 -2.32
N GLU A 495 5.91 13.42 -2.97
CA GLU A 495 6.54 14.51 -3.72
C GLU A 495 6.12 14.58 -5.19
N ARG A 496 5.50 13.50 -5.68
CA ARG A 496 5.06 13.31 -7.05
C ARG A 496 3.62 12.83 -7.09
N GLU A 497 3.11 12.67 -8.31
CA GLU A 497 1.72 12.32 -8.59
C GLU A 497 1.29 11.02 -7.87
N VAL A 498 0.08 11.05 -7.30
CA VAL A 498 -0.56 9.91 -6.63
C VAL A 498 -1.87 9.58 -7.34
N LEU A 499 -2.00 8.34 -7.81
CA LEU A 499 -3.15 7.89 -8.60
C LEU A 499 -3.90 6.76 -7.87
N PHE A 500 -5.12 7.05 -7.41
CA PHE A 500 -6.06 6.03 -6.92
C PHE A 500 -7.15 5.69 -7.96
N GLY A 501 -7.38 6.60 -8.89
CA GLY A 501 -8.42 6.52 -9.91
C GLY A 501 -7.86 6.55 -11.32
N LYS A 502 -8.73 6.88 -12.28
CA LYS A 502 -8.31 7.16 -13.67
C LYS A 502 -7.47 8.44 -13.77
N GLY A 503 -6.66 8.52 -14.83
CA GLY A 503 -5.86 9.69 -15.19
C GLY A 503 -4.38 9.59 -14.83
N GLY A 504 -3.58 10.58 -15.24
CA GLY A 504 -2.14 10.68 -14.98
C GLY A 504 -1.37 11.33 -16.14
N TYR A 505 -0.11 11.71 -15.91
CA TYR A 505 0.76 12.40 -16.89
C TYR A 505 0.97 11.66 -18.23
N LYS A 506 0.73 10.35 -18.30
CA LYS A 506 1.06 9.50 -19.47
C LYS A 506 -0.13 9.04 -20.32
N GLU A 507 -1.35 9.52 -20.08
CA GLU A 507 -2.57 9.04 -20.76
C GLU A 507 -2.75 7.49 -20.70
N GLU A 508 -2.10 6.83 -19.73
CA GLU A 508 -2.32 5.41 -19.46
C GLU A 508 -3.67 5.27 -18.73
N ASN A 509 -4.57 4.46 -19.28
CA ASN A 509 -5.88 4.17 -18.70
C ASN A 509 -5.72 3.26 -17.47
N TYR A 510 -5.32 3.84 -16.33
CA TYR A 510 -5.33 3.14 -15.06
C TYR A 510 -6.75 2.86 -14.60
N SER A 511 -6.99 1.64 -14.11
CA SER A 511 -8.28 1.28 -13.53
C SER A 511 -8.40 1.88 -12.13
N PRO A 512 -9.57 2.36 -11.72
CA PRO A 512 -9.77 2.87 -10.37
C PRO A 512 -9.69 1.75 -9.32
N ILE A 513 -9.42 2.12 -8.06
CA ILE A 513 -9.55 1.19 -6.94
C ILE A 513 -11.00 0.75 -6.72
N THR A 514 -11.17 -0.46 -6.17
CA THR A 514 -12.47 -1.05 -5.82
C THR A 514 -12.48 -1.53 -4.38
N PHE A 515 -13.67 -1.68 -3.79
CA PHE A 515 -13.86 -2.04 -2.39
C PHE A 515 -14.66 -3.34 -2.27
N SER A 516 -14.30 -4.24 -1.35
CA SER A 516 -15.17 -5.32 -0.90
C SER A 516 -16.10 -4.86 0.23
N GLU A 517 -17.07 -5.71 0.57
CA GLU A 517 -18.00 -5.48 1.68
C GLU A 517 -17.34 -5.48 3.07
N SER A 518 -16.12 -6.02 3.19
CA SER A 518 -15.41 -6.16 4.47
C SER A 518 -14.61 -4.92 4.87
N VAL A 519 -14.36 -3.99 3.95
CA VAL A 519 -13.64 -2.73 4.22
C VAL A 519 -14.49 -1.85 5.14
N LYS A 520 -13.93 -1.31 6.22
CA LYS A 520 -14.68 -0.46 7.16
C LYS A 520 -14.40 1.02 6.97
N SER A 521 -13.19 1.38 6.55
CA SER A 521 -12.81 2.79 6.40
C SER A 521 -11.70 3.03 5.39
N PHE A 522 -11.73 4.21 4.77
CA PHE A 522 -10.64 4.75 3.96
C PHE A 522 -10.15 6.05 4.61
N ILE A 523 -8.92 6.04 5.13
CA ILE A 523 -8.39 7.10 6.00
C ILE A 523 -7.07 7.65 5.46
N ILE A 524 -7.00 8.96 5.28
CA ILE A 524 -5.77 9.72 5.01
C ILE A 524 -5.70 10.89 6.01
N GLU A 525 -4.69 10.91 6.86
CA GLU A 525 -4.57 11.90 7.95
C GLU A 525 -3.20 12.57 7.93
N ARG A 526 -3.14 13.89 8.14
CA ARG A 526 -1.88 14.63 8.37
C ARG A 526 -0.79 14.34 7.33
N THR A 527 -1.21 14.20 6.08
CA THR A 527 -0.34 13.80 4.97
C THR A 527 -0.16 14.97 4.02
N THR A 528 1.05 15.10 3.45
CA THR A 528 1.39 16.16 2.51
C THR A 528 1.55 15.59 1.10
N PHE A 529 0.86 16.20 0.14
CA PHE A 529 0.96 15.92 -1.29
C PHE A 529 1.52 17.16 -1.99
N GLU A 530 2.75 17.06 -2.50
CA GLU A 530 3.40 18.15 -3.22
C GLU A 530 2.90 18.28 -4.67
N ASP A 531 2.50 17.17 -5.29
CA ASP A 531 2.03 17.10 -6.68
C ASP A 531 0.57 16.61 -6.77
N SER A 532 0.07 16.36 -7.99
CA SER A 532 -1.33 16.04 -8.26
C SER A 532 -1.80 14.75 -7.58
N VAL A 533 -3.07 14.73 -7.16
CA VAL A 533 -3.73 13.53 -6.62
C VAL A 533 -5.02 13.26 -7.38
N SER A 534 -5.14 12.05 -7.94
CA SER A 534 -6.33 11.62 -8.67
C SER A 534 -7.12 10.56 -7.91
N PHE A 535 -8.36 10.90 -7.59
CA PHE A 535 -9.42 10.03 -7.08
C PHE A 535 -10.58 9.92 -8.09
N ARG A 536 -10.30 10.01 -9.40
CA ARG A 536 -11.34 10.01 -10.44
C ARG A 536 -11.97 8.64 -10.67
N ASP A 537 -13.28 8.62 -10.95
CA ASP A 537 -14.06 7.43 -11.30
C ASP A 537 -13.99 6.33 -10.22
N ILE A 538 -14.05 6.72 -8.94
CA ILE A 538 -14.05 5.80 -7.79
C ILE A 538 -15.43 5.78 -7.14
N GLU A 539 -15.98 4.58 -6.92
CA GLU A 539 -17.17 4.37 -6.12
C GLU A 539 -16.80 3.98 -4.68
N PHE A 540 -16.77 4.97 -3.78
CA PHE A 540 -16.50 4.77 -2.36
C PHE A 540 -17.72 4.18 -1.65
N GLN A 541 -17.70 2.86 -1.43
CA GLN A 541 -18.71 2.12 -0.67
C GLN A 541 -18.59 2.33 0.85
N VAL A 542 -17.51 2.94 1.32
CA VAL A 542 -17.12 3.04 2.73
C VAL A 542 -17.01 4.50 3.18
N PRO A 543 -17.05 4.79 4.50
CA PRO A 543 -16.69 6.10 5.03
C PRO A 543 -15.29 6.54 4.56
N VAL A 544 -15.22 7.76 4.01
CA VAL A 544 -13.98 8.39 3.54
C VAL A 544 -13.61 9.51 4.50
N LYS A 545 -12.39 9.44 5.05
CA LYS A 545 -11.84 10.47 5.94
C LYS A 545 -10.48 10.91 5.42
N ILE A 546 -10.42 12.08 4.80
CA ILE A 546 -9.17 12.72 4.37
C ILE A 546 -9.06 14.01 5.17
N VAL A 547 -8.28 14.05 6.26
CA VAL A 547 -8.29 15.19 7.18
C VAL A 547 -6.90 15.71 7.52
N GLU A 548 -6.83 17.00 7.83
CA GLU A 548 -5.58 17.68 8.23
C GLU A 548 -4.43 17.50 7.22
N CYS A 549 -4.75 17.30 5.93
CA CYS A 549 -3.78 17.10 4.86
C CYS A 549 -3.44 18.41 4.14
N SER A 550 -2.27 18.46 3.52
CA SER A 550 -1.82 19.59 2.69
C SER A 550 -1.67 19.16 1.24
N PHE A 551 -2.48 19.72 0.35
CA PHE A 551 -2.45 19.50 -1.09
C PHE A 551 -1.86 20.74 -1.78
N ASN A 552 -0.63 20.63 -2.27
CA ASN A 552 0.09 21.75 -2.87
C ASN A 552 -0.15 21.88 -4.38
N SER A 553 -0.69 20.86 -5.03
CA SER A 553 -1.05 20.84 -6.46
C SER A 553 -2.54 20.47 -6.64
N HIS A 554 -2.91 19.99 -7.83
CA HIS A 554 -4.28 19.76 -8.26
C HIS A 554 -4.84 18.47 -7.66
N VAL A 555 -6.10 18.49 -7.21
CA VAL A 555 -6.80 17.31 -6.69
C VAL A 555 -8.05 17.06 -7.51
N TYR A 556 -8.24 15.82 -7.97
CA TYR A 556 -9.35 15.46 -8.84
C TYR A 556 -10.18 14.34 -8.22
N PHE A 557 -11.45 14.61 -7.96
CA PHE A 557 -12.44 13.62 -7.54
C PHE A 557 -13.44 13.32 -8.67
N ASP A 558 -13.18 13.79 -9.89
CA ASP A 558 -14.16 13.79 -10.98
C ASP A 558 -14.79 12.42 -11.24
N GLU A 559 -16.08 12.38 -11.54
CA GLU A 559 -16.84 11.15 -11.82
C GLU A 559 -16.94 10.14 -10.64
N SER A 560 -16.52 10.53 -9.43
CA SER A 560 -16.57 9.65 -8.25
C SER A 560 -17.90 9.72 -7.47
N VAL A 561 -18.22 8.63 -6.77
CA VAL A 561 -19.46 8.46 -6.00
C VAL A 561 -19.13 8.12 -4.55
N PHE A 562 -19.65 8.90 -3.60
CA PHE A 562 -19.50 8.68 -2.16
C PHE A 562 -20.81 8.19 -1.55
N LYS A 563 -20.90 6.91 -1.20
CA LYS A 563 -22.13 6.33 -0.63
C LYS A 563 -22.34 6.65 0.85
N ASN A 564 -21.23 6.80 1.57
CA ASN A 564 -21.19 7.07 2.99
C ASN A 564 -20.65 8.48 3.27
N ILE A 565 -20.41 8.77 4.55
CA ILE A 565 -19.83 10.05 4.98
C ILE A 565 -18.48 10.32 4.29
N CYS A 566 -18.31 11.55 3.82
CA CYS A 566 -17.09 12.07 3.23
C CYS A 566 -16.60 13.25 4.08
N ASP A 567 -15.63 13.00 4.94
CA ASP A 567 -15.00 14.00 5.79
C ASP A 567 -13.69 14.46 5.16
N LEU A 568 -13.69 15.71 4.69
CA LEU A 568 -12.55 16.40 4.09
C LEU A 568 -12.06 17.55 4.97
N SER A 569 -12.30 17.51 6.29
CA SER A 569 -12.05 18.62 7.20
C SER A 569 -10.57 18.92 7.49
N GLY A 570 -10.28 20.20 7.78
CA GLY A 570 -8.94 20.66 8.17
C GLY A 570 -7.89 20.62 7.06
N ASN A 571 -8.29 20.36 5.82
CA ASN A 571 -7.38 20.25 4.69
C ASN A 571 -7.01 21.63 4.12
N PHE A 572 -5.79 21.72 3.60
CA PHE A 572 -5.29 22.88 2.87
C PHE A 572 -5.11 22.54 1.39
N PHE A 573 -5.79 23.26 0.50
CA PHE A 573 -5.72 23.04 -0.95
C PHE A 573 -5.20 24.29 -1.64
N LYS A 574 -4.00 24.25 -2.21
CA LYS A 574 -3.37 25.44 -2.83
C LYS A 574 -3.83 25.72 -4.27
N SER A 575 -4.12 24.67 -5.04
CA SER A 575 -4.40 24.75 -6.48
C SER A 575 -5.86 24.38 -6.78
N LYS A 576 -6.14 23.85 -7.97
CA LYS A 576 -7.48 23.40 -8.36
C LYS A 576 -7.89 22.13 -7.63
N THR A 577 -9.09 22.13 -7.05
CA THR A 577 -9.79 20.95 -6.54
C THR A 577 -11.06 20.73 -7.36
N SER A 578 -11.14 19.60 -8.05
CA SER A 578 -12.23 19.29 -8.98
C SER A 578 -13.12 18.18 -8.42
N PHE A 579 -14.41 18.44 -8.39
CA PHE A 579 -15.50 17.53 -8.06
C PHE A 579 -16.49 17.47 -9.22
N LYS A 580 -16.00 17.54 -10.46
CA LYS A 580 -16.86 17.56 -11.62
C LYS A 580 -17.56 16.21 -11.77
N ASP A 581 -18.86 16.21 -12.03
CA ASP A 581 -19.63 14.96 -12.19
C ASP A 581 -19.54 13.99 -11.00
N THR A 582 -19.22 14.48 -9.80
CA THR A 582 -19.26 13.66 -8.58
C THR A 582 -20.67 13.56 -8.01
N ILE A 583 -20.91 12.51 -7.21
CA ILE A 583 -22.15 12.29 -6.46
C ILE A 583 -21.83 12.00 -4.99
N PHE A 584 -22.55 12.65 -4.09
CA PHE A 584 -22.48 12.45 -2.65
C PHE A 584 -23.84 11.97 -2.12
N GLU A 585 -23.95 10.67 -1.84
CA GLU A 585 -25.16 10.06 -1.24
C GLU A 585 -25.14 10.18 0.30
N GLY A 586 -23.95 10.29 0.91
CA GLY A 586 -23.74 10.51 2.33
C GLY A 586 -23.55 11.99 2.74
N ASP A 587 -23.24 12.21 4.01
CA ASP A 587 -22.92 13.54 4.55
C ASP A 587 -21.53 14.01 4.11
N VAL A 588 -21.38 15.31 3.82
CA VAL A 588 -20.12 15.89 3.32
C VAL A 588 -19.64 17.00 4.24
N ILE A 589 -18.39 16.92 4.68
CA ILE A 589 -17.81 17.85 5.66
C ILE A 589 -16.54 18.48 5.10
N PHE A 590 -16.53 19.80 4.92
CA PHE A 590 -15.36 20.60 4.53
C PHE A 590 -14.88 21.52 5.66
N ASP A 591 -15.25 21.23 6.90
CA ASP A 591 -15.01 22.13 8.03
C ASP A 591 -13.53 22.47 8.21
N ARG A 592 -13.24 23.73 8.56
CA ARG A 592 -11.89 24.26 8.78
C ARG A 592 -10.94 24.10 7.59
N CYS A 593 -11.47 23.89 6.38
CA CYS A 593 -10.65 23.90 5.17
C CYS A 593 -10.22 25.32 4.78
N LEU A 594 -9.05 25.40 4.16
CA LEU A 594 -8.62 26.61 3.45
C LEU A 594 -8.74 26.37 1.95
N LEU A 595 -9.79 26.95 1.37
CA LEU A 595 -10.13 26.85 -0.05
C LEU A 595 -9.35 27.92 -0.83
N SER A 596 -8.08 27.63 -1.16
CA SER A 596 -7.31 28.37 -2.17
C SER A 596 -7.52 27.78 -3.56
N GLY A 597 -7.12 28.53 -4.60
CA GLY A 597 -7.18 28.07 -5.98
C GLY A 597 -8.60 28.04 -6.58
N ILE A 598 -8.94 26.97 -7.30
CA ILE A 598 -10.23 26.84 -8.01
C ILE A 598 -10.94 25.58 -7.52
N TRP A 599 -12.14 25.74 -6.97
CA TRP A 599 -12.98 24.64 -6.51
C TRP A 599 -14.15 24.47 -7.45
N ASP A 600 -14.18 23.34 -8.16
CA ASP A 600 -15.17 23.07 -9.19
C ASP A 600 -16.11 21.93 -8.74
N PHE A 601 -17.32 22.28 -8.34
CA PHE A 601 -18.40 21.35 -8.00
C PHE A 601 -19.42 21.20 -9.14
N ALA A 602 -19.12 21.70 -10.33
CA ALA A 602 -20.07 21.72 -11.43
C ALA A 602 -20.45 20.31 -11.90
N GLU A 603 -21.66 20.23 -12.43
CA GLU A 603 -22.18 19.02 -13.09
C GLU A 603 -22.37 17.84 -12.11
N LYS A 604 -23.12 16.86 -12.60
CA LYS A 604 -23.47 15.64 -11.89
C LYS A 604 -23.74 14.57 -12.93
N GLN A 605 -23.43 13.33 -12.58
CA GLN A 605 -23.83 12.16 -13.38
C GLN A 605 -25.35 12.10 -13.54
N ASN A 606 -25.84 11.10 -14.28
CA ASN A 606 -27.26 10.86 -14.51
C ASN A 606 -28.01 10.39 -13.24
N ARG A 607 -28.06 11.26 -12.23
CA ARG A 607 -28.69 11.12 -10.92
C ARG A 607 -29.52 12.39 -10.65
N PRO A 608 -30.60 12.32 -9.86
CA PRO A 608 -31.44 13.48 -9.60
C PRO A 608 -30.68 14.63 -8.92
N TYR A 609 -29.77 14.31 -7.99
CA TYR A 609 -29.03 15.29 -7.19
C TYR A 609 -27.54 14.96 -7.13
N LYS A 610 -26.72 15.98 -6.83
CA LYS A 610 -25.29 15.84 -6.52
C LYS A 610 -25.09 15.58 -5.03
N PHE A 611 -25.83 16.28 -4.17
CA PHE A 611 -25.78 16.14 -2.71
C PHE A 611 -27.13 15.66 -2.19
N TYR A 612 -27.16 14.44 -1.64
CA TYR A 612 -28.39 13.83 -1.12
C TYR A 612 -28.67 14.17 0.35
N LYS A 613 -27.62 14.41 1.14
CA LYS A 613 -27.69 14.72 2.58
C LYS A 613 -27.05 16.07 2.91
N SER A 614 -26.50 16.19 4.12
CA SER A 614 -25.93 17.44 4.63
C SER A 614 -24.57 17.77 4.00
N LEU A 615 -24.29 19.08 3.93
CA LEU A 615 -23.05 19.64 3.41
C LEU A 615 -22.62 20.73 4.39
N SER A 616 -21.41 20.63 4.92
CA SER A 616 -20.87 21.56 5.93
C SER A 616 -19.61 22.25 5.46
N PHE A 617 -19.50 23.55 5.76
CA PHE A 617 -18.33 24.40 5.51
C PHE A 617 -18.04 25.27 6.75
N ASP A 618 -18.11 24.67 7.94
CA ASP A 618 -17.96 25.42 9.19
C ASP A 618 -16.50 25.81 9.43
N GLY A 619 -16.26 27.09 9.73
CA GLY A 619 -14.90 27.60 9.94
C GLY A 619 -14.01 27.61 8.69
N VAL A 620 -14.61 27.53 7.48
CA VAL A 620 -13.88 27.56 6.22
C VAL A 620 -13.38 28.96 5.89
N SER A 621 -12.13 29.04 5.43
CA SER A 621 -11.54 30.25 4.86
C SER A 621 -11.46 30.11 3.34
N ILE A 622 -12.08 31.03 2.63
CA ILE A 622 -12.05 31.09 1.16
C ILE A 622 -10.96 32.09 0.78
N SER A 623 -10.10 31.75 -0.16
CA SER A 623 -9.16 32.70 -0.80
C SER A 623 -9.18 32.60 -2.32
N GLY A 624 -9.59 31.45 -2.86
CA GLY A 624 -9.79 31.22 -4.28
C GLY A 624 -11.24 31.37 -4.75
N THR A 625 -11.51 30.79 -5.91
CA THR A 625 -12.84 30.73 -6.55
C THR A 625 -13.51 29.39 -6.23
N VAL A 626 -14.78 29.43 -5.85
CA VAL A 626 -15.64 28.26 -5.68
C VAL A 626 -16.81 28.36 -6.66
N SER A 627 -17.03 27.30 -7.43
CA SER A 627 -18.10 27.21 -8.42
C SER A 627 -18.91 25.92 -8.26
N PHE A 628 -20.22 26.05 -8.10
CA PHE A 628 -21.17 24.92 -8.16
C PHE A 628 -21.82 24.75 -9.53
N VAL A 629 -21.69 25.73 -10.43
CA VAL A 629 -22.26 25.69 -11.78
C VAL A 629 -21.25 26.29 -12.74
N SER A 630 -20.86 25.52 -13.76
CA SER A 630 -19.98 26.02 -14.82
C SER A 630 -20.64 27.19 -15.54
N LEU A 631 -19.93 28.34 -15.60
CA LEU A 631 -20.23 29.44 -16.50
C LEU A 631 -19.80 28.97 -17.91
N ASN A 632 -20.66 28.19 -18.57
CA ASN A 632 -20.36 27.69 -19.91
C ASN A 632 -20.39 28.87 -20.90
N GLY A 633 -19.20 29.30 -21.33
CA GLY A 633 -19.05 30.30 -22.37
C GLY A 633 -19.24 29.74 -23.78
N LYS A 634 -20.23 30.29 -24.49
CA LYS A 634 -20.03 30.90 -25.81
C LYS A 634 -20.72 32.27 -25.82
N GLU A 635 -19.91 33.31 -26.01
CA GLU A 635 -20.26 34.66 -26.46
C GLU A 635 -21.34 35.43 -25.66
N GLY A 636 -20.90 36.16 -24.64
CA GLY A 636 -21.38 37.52 -24.36
C GLY A 636 -22.71 37.70 -23.62
N LEU A 637 -23.44 36.63 -23.31
CA LEU A 637 -24.67 36.66 -22.50
C LEU A 637 -24.66 35.50 -21.50
N GLU A 638 -23.74 35.54 -20.54
CA GLU A 638 -23.62 34.53 -19.49
C GLU A 638 -24.66 34.82 -18.39
N GLU A 639 -25.70 34.01 -18.30
CA GLU A 639 -26.64 34.05 -17.19
C GLU A 639 -26.44 32.83 -16.28
N PHE A 640 -26.12 33.07 -15.00
CA PHE A 640 -25.98 32.01 -13.99
C PHE A 640 -27.27 31.17 -13.92
N ASP A 641 -27.18 29.88 -14.26
CA ASP A 641 -28.32 28.97 -14.28
C ASP A 641 -28.71 28.54 -12.87
N THR A 642 -29.62 29.32 -12.29
CA THR A 642 -30.18 29.06 -10.97
C THR A 642 -30.90 27.72 -10.89
N LYS A 643 -31.56 27.25 -11.96
CA LYS A 643 -32.26 25.95 -11.95
C LYS A 643 -31.25 24.80 -11.89
N LYS A 644 -30.16 24.89 -12.64
CA LYS A 644 -29.06 23.92 -12.58
C LYS A 644 -28.43 23.88 -11.18
N PHE A 645 -28.22 25.03 -10.54
CA PHE A 645 -27.76 25.09 -9.14
C PHE A 645 -28.75 24.43 -8.18
N GLU A 646 -30.04 24.78 -8.24
CA GLU A 646 -31.05 24.21 -7.35
C GLU A 646 -31.17 22.69 -7.51
N GLY A 647 -31.02 22.18 -8.74
CA GLY A 647 -31.08 20.76 -9.06
C GLY A 647 -29.91 19.92 -8.52
N LEU A 648 -28.90 20.52 -7.88
CA LEU A 648 -27.81 19.77 -7.27
C LEU A 648 -28.15 19.21 -5.89
N PHE A 649 -29.19 19.71 -5.21
CA PHE A 649 -29.42 19.43 -3.79
C PHE A 649 -30.79 18.79 -3.54
N ASN A 650 -30.80 17.70 -2.77
CA ASN A 650 -32.01 17.06 -2.29
C ASN A 650 -32.59 17.78 -1.05
N GLU A 651 -31.72 18.18 -0.11
CA GLU A 651 -32.11 18.79 1.16
C GLU A 651 -31.93 20.32 1.15
N PRO A 652 -32.81 21.10 1.81
CA PRO A 652 -32.63 22.54 1.92
C PRO A 652 -31.36 22.96 2.68
N ARG A 653 -30.88 22.16 3.64
CA ARG A 653 -29.70 22.50 4.46
C ARG A 653 -28.43 22.59 3.62
N SER A 654 -28.15 21.58 2.80
CA SER A 654 -26.97 21.57 1.92
C SER A 654 -27.04 22.69 0.87
N LYS A 655 -28.24 23.00 0.37
CA LYS A 655 -28.46 24.15 -0.51
C LYS A 655 -28.13 25.49 0.16
N ILE A 656 -28.49 25.68 1.43
CA ILE A 656 -28.19 26.92 2.18
C ILE A 656 -26.69 27.11 2.29
N GLU A 657 -25.96 26.06 2.68
CA GLU A 657 -24.50 26.11 2.84
C GLU A 657 -23.79 26.36 1.50
N ALA A 658 -24.15 25.63 0.45
CA ALA A 658 -23.60 25.87 -0.88
C ALA A 658 -23.89 27.29 -1.40
N ALA A 659 -25.11 27.80 -1.17
CA ALA A 659 -25.48 29.15 -1.59
C ALA A 659 -24.67 30.22 -0.84
N ARG A 660 -24.43 30.01 0.47
CA ARG A 660 -23.58 30.87 1.30
C ARG A 660 -22.15 30.94 0.76
N ILE A 661 -21.55 29.77 0.47
CA ILE A 661 -20.16 29.67 -0.02
C ILE A 661 -20.02 30.26 -1.42
N GLN A 662 -20.92 29.92 -2.34
CA GLN A 662 -20.91 30.48 -3.70
C GLN A 662 -21.08 32.01 -3.67
N ARG A 663 -21.97 32.55 -2.82
CA ARG A 663 -22.14 34.01 -2.66
C ARG A 663 -20.83 34.67 -2.23
N ILE A 664 -20.16 34.15 -1.20
CA ILE A 664 -18.90 34.72 -0.68
C ILE A 664 -17.81 34.70 -1.78
N SER A 665 -17.75 33.64 -2.58
CA SER A 665 -16.82 33.56 -3.73
C SER A 665 -17.13 34.64 -4.77
N LEU A 666 -18.39 34.76 -5.18
CA LEU A 666 -18.82 35.74 -6.19
C LEU A 666 -18.62 37.19 -5.74
N GLU A 667 -18.86 37.49 -4.45
CA GLU A 667 -18.59 38.81 -3.87
C GLU A 667 -17.11 39.18 -3.97
N ARG A 668 -16.21 38.22 -3.76
CA ARG A 668 -14.76 38.41 -3.89
C ARG A 668 -14.31 38.56 -5.33
N GLU A 669 -14.95 37.86 -6.26
CA GLU A 669 -14.72 38.01 -7.71
C GLU A 669 -15.29 39.31 -8.28
N GLY A 670 -16.08 40.06 -7.50
CA GLY A 670 -16.74 41.29 -7.97
C GLY A 670 -18.04 41.05 -8.75
N LYS A 671 -18.51 39.80 -8.87
CA LYS A 671 -19.76 39.41 -9.54
C LYS A 671 -20.98 39.61 -8.64
N ARG A 672 -21.25 40.88 -8.30
CA ARG A 672 -22.25 41.28 -7.28
C ARG A 672 -23.68 40.88 -7.63
N ASP A 673 -24.08 40.98 -8.90
CA ASP A 673 -25.44 40.63 -9.32
C ASP A 673 -25.70 39.12 -9.17
N GLU A 674 -24.70 38.28 -9.45
CA GLU A 674 -24.79 36.84 -9.24
C GLU A 674 -24.78 36.48 -7.75
N ALA A 675 -23.98 37.18 -6.94
CA ALA A 675 -23.99 37.03 -5.49
C ALA A 675 -25.37 37.34 -4.88
N ASP A 676 -26.05 38.38 -5.38
CA ASP A 676 -27.41 38.73 -4.97
C ASP A 676 -28.42 37.64 -5.35
N ARG A 677 -28.29 37.00 -6.53
CA ARG A 677 -29.11 35.83 -6.90
C ARG A 677 -28.89 34.67 -5.92
N MET A 678 -27.65 34.40 -5.53
CA MET A 678 -27.33 33.36 -4.54
C MET A 678 -27.88 33.68 -3.15
N PHE A 679 -27.87 34.95 -2.73
CA PHE A 679 -28.50 35.38 -1.49
C PHE A 679 -30.01 35.11 -1.48
N VAL A 680 -30.70 35.39 -2.59
CA VAL A 680 -32.12 35.09 -2.73
C VAL A 680 -32.35 33.58 -2.62
N LEU A 681 -31.57 32.75 -3.31
CA LEU A 681 -31.66 31.29 -3.23
C LEU A 681 -31.42 30.77 -1.81
N GLU A 682 -30.44 31.33 -1.09
CA GLU A 682 -30.16 31.02 0.31
C GLU A 682 -31.38 31.31 1.20
N MET A 683 -31.97 32.49 1.09
CA MET A 683 -33.14 32.88 1.88
C MET A 683 -34.38 32.05 1.54
N ARG A 684 -34.62 31.79 0.26
CA ARG A 684 -35.72 30.92 -0.19
C ARG A 684 -35.56 29.49 0.36
N ALA A 685 -34.33 28.97 0.43
CA ALA A 685 -34.05 27.67 1.02
C ALA A 685 -34.25 27.66 2.55
N LYS A 686 -33.84 28.72 3.26
CA LYS A 686 -34.10 28.88 4.72
C LYS A 686 -35.59 28.85 5.04
N ARG A 687 -36.44 29.44 4.20
CA ARG A 687 -37.92 29.36 4.37
C ARG A 687 -38.43 27.93 4.27
N LYS A 688 -37.96 27.15 3.29
CA LYS A 688 -38.34 25.73 3.14
C LYS A 688 -37.92 24.93 4.36
N LEU A 689 -36.67 25.09 4.81
CA LEU A 689 -36.15 24.43 6.00
C LEU A 689 -36.96 24.74 7.27
N ARG A 690 -37.39 25.99 7.45
CA ARG A 690 -38.22 26.41 8.60
C ARG A 690 -39.56 25.67 8.65
N LEU A 691 -40.18 25.42 7.49
CA LEU A 691 -41.42 24.65 7.40
C LEU A 691 -41.19 23.16 7.71
N GLU A 692 -40.11 22.58 7.19
CA GLU A 692 -39.73 21.19 7.46
C GLU A 692 -39.46 20.96 8.95
N GLN A 693 -38.68 21.83 9.59
CA GLN A 693 -38.43 21.77 11.03
C GLN A 693 -39.70 21.95 11.86
N ALA A 694 -40.66 22.76 11.39
CA ALA A 694 -41.93 22.93 12.07
C ALA A 694 -42.87 21.72 11.92
N ASN A 695 -42.74 20.94 10.85
CA ASN A 695 -43.59 19.76 10.62
C ASN A 695 -43.44 18.67 11.69
N GLY A 696 -42.25 18.54 12.28
CA GLY A 696 -41.97 17.64 13.42
C GLY A 696 -42.32 18.19 14.79
N ASN A 697 -42.84 19.42 14.88
CA ASN A 697 -43.10 20.14 16.13
C ASN A 697 -44.60 20.41 16.37
N SER A 698 -44.94 21.05 17.50
CA SER A 698 -46.31 21.34 17.92
C SER A 698 -47.10 22.20 16.91
N TRP A 699 -48.43 22.17 16.99
CA TRP A 699 -49.32 22.98 16.13
C TRP A 699 -48.98 24.48 16.16
N ASN A 700 -48.61 25.00 17.34
CA ASN A 700 -48.16 26.39 17.50
C ASN A 700 -46.86 26.69 16.70
N ALA A 701 -45.92 25.73 16.64
CA ALA A 701 -44.70 25.89 15.86
C ALA A 701 -44.99 25.93 14.35
N LYS A 702 -45.94 25.11 13.87
CA LYS A 702 -46.37 25.12 12.46
C LYS A 702 -47.02 26.43 12.06
N ILE A 703 -47.92 26.96 12.89
CA ILE A 703 -48.53 28.28 12.66
C ILE A 703 -47.46 29.34 12.65
N ARG A 704 -46.59 29.38 13.67
CA ARG A 704 -45.51 30.37 13.76
C ARG A 704 -44.61 30.34 12.51
N ALA A 705 -44.20 29.17 12.04
CA ALA A 705 -43.37 29.04 10.84
C ALA A 705 -44.11 29.52 9.58
N LYS A 706 -45.38 29.15 9.39
CA LYS A 706 -46.20 29.62 8.27
C LYS A 706 -46.39 31.14 8.30
N THR A 707 -46.68 31.71 9.46
CA THR A 707 -46.85 33.17 9.63
C THR A 707 -45.57 33.91 9.32
N ILE A 708 -44.42 33.48 9.87
CA ILE A 708 -43.13 34.13 9.57
C ILE A 708 -42.80 34.01 8.08
N ASN A 709 -42.97 32.83 7.48
CA ASN A 709 -42.74 32.65 6.04
C ASN A 709 -43.67 33.51 5.19
N PHE A 710 -44.93 33.67 5.57
CA PHE A 710 -45.89 34.53 4.88
C PHE A 710 -45.42 35.98 4.88
N PHE A 711 -45.06 36.54 6.03
CA PHE A 711 -44.57 37.92 6.12
C PHE A 711 -43.21 38.10 5.42
N GLU A 712 -42.30 37.13 5.55
CA GLU A 712 -40.99 37.16 4.86
C GLU A 712 -41.17 37.13 3.33
N TRP A 713 -42.10 36.32 2.83
CA TRP A 713 -42.47 36.31 1.41
C TRP A 713 -43.12 37.63 0.99
N LEU A 714 -44.11 38.11 1.74
CA LEU A 714 -44.91 39.29 1.41
C LEU A 714 -44.08 40.58 1.39
N LEU A 715 -43.19 40.77 2.36
CA LEU A 715 -42.46 42.02 2.55
C LEU A 715 -41.03 41.96 2.00
N GLY A 716 -40.39 40.78 2.03
CA GLY A 716 -39.00 40.61 1.61
C GLY A 716 -38.88 40.15 0.16
N ASP A 717 -39.35 38.94 -0.13
CA ASP A 717 -39.10 38.26 -1.41
C ASP A 717 -39.93 38.84 -2.56
N LEU A 718 -41.25 38.94 -2.40
CA LEU A 718 -42.17 39.34 -3.45
C LEU A 718 -41.88 40.75 -4.02
N PRO A 719 -41.79 41.82 -3.21
CA PRO A 719 -41.63 43.17 -3.74
C PRO A 719 -40.18 43.50 -4.11
N SER A 720 -39.18 42.77 -3.61
CA SER A 720 -37.78 43.23 -3.70
C SER A 720 -36.71 42.16 -3.85
N GLU A 721 -37.08 40.88 -3.82
CA GLU A 721 -36.12 39.76 -3.74
C GLU A 721 -35.10 39.99 -2.61
N TYR A 722 -35.60 40.26 -1.40
CA TYR A 722 -34.78 40.56 -0.22
C TYR A 722 -33.88 41.80 -0.38
N GLY A 723 -34.38 42.80 -1.12
CA GLY A 723 -33.72 44.07 -1.36
C GLY A 723 -32.61 44.00 -2.41
N THR A 724 -32.70 43.07 -3.36
CA THR A 724 -31.73 42.93 -4.47
C THR A 724 -32.23 43.54 -5.78
N SER A 725 -33.55 43.52 -6.02
CA SER A 725 -34.16 44.05 -7.25
C SER A 725 -34.89 45.38 -7.02
N LEU A 726 -34.33 46.47 -7.54
CA LEU A 726 -34.99 47.79 -7.55
C LEU A 726 -36.17 47.83 -8.53
N GLU A 727 -36.05 47.10 -9.65
CA GLU A 727 -37.10 47.01 -10.68
C GLU A 727 -38.37 46.40 -10.10
N ARG A 728 -38.26 45.29 -9.35
CA ARG A 728 -39.42 44.67 -8.67
C ARG A 728 -40.06 45.63 -7.68
N ILE A 729 -39.27 46.42 -6.95
CA ILE A 729 -39.81 47.41 -6.01
C ILE A 729 -40.59 48.48 -6.78
N ALA A 730 -40.03 49.02 -7.87
CA ALA A 730 -40.71 50.02 -8.69
C ALA A 730 -42.03 49.49 -9.26
N ILE A 731 -42.03 48.27 -9.78
CA ILE A 731 -43.25 47.60 -10.28
C ILE A 731 -44.26 47.41 -9.15
N ALA A 732 -43.82 46.94 -7.98
CA ALA A 732 -44.70 46.72 -6.83
C ALA A 732 -45.30 48.03 -6.30
N VAL A 733 -44.54 49.13 -6.26
CA VAL A 733 -45.04 50.46 -5.90
C VAL A 733 -46.15 50.91 -6.86
N VAL A 734 -45.90 50.83 -8.17
CA VAL A 734 -46.90 51.17 -9.19
C VAL A 734 -48.14 50.29 -9.04
N ALA A 735 -47.95 48.98 -8.85
CA ALA A 735 -49.06 48.04 -8.67
C ALA A 735 -49.90 48.36 -7.42
N VAL A 736 -49.28 48.73 -6.30
CA VAL A 736 -50.00 49.13 -5.08
C VAL A 736 -50.80 50.41 -5.30
N VAL A 737 -50.20 51.45 -5.90
CA VAL A 737 -50.91 52.71 -6.20
C VAL A 737 -52.08 52.48 -7.16
N VAL A 738 -51.87 51.69 -8.22
CA VAL A 738 -52.95 51.38 -9.16
C VAL A 738 -54.05 50.56 -8.50
N LEU A 739 -53.68 49.60 -7.65
CA LEU A 739 -54.61 48.76 -6.90
C LEU A 739 -55.49 49.60 -5.96
N PHE A 740 -54.89 50.41 -5.10
CA PHE A 740 -55.64 51.24 -4.15
C PHE A 740 -56.45 52.32 -4.89
N GLY A 741 -55.91 52.93 -5.93
CA GLY A 741 -56.66 53.84 -6.80
C GLY A 741 -57.89 53.17 -7.42
N PHE A 742 -57.78 51.92 -7.87
CA PHE A 742 -58.91 51.15 -8.36
C PHE A 742 -59.91 50.81 -7.24
N LEU A 743 -59.45 50.42 -6.05
CA LEU A 743 -60.32 50.16 -4.90
C LEU A 743 -61.11 51.41 -4.49
N TYR A 744 -60.46 52.58 -4.41
CA TYR A 744 -61.17 53.84 -4.17
C TYR A 744 -62.18 54.12 -5.27
N TRP A 745 -61.79 54.04 -6.54
CA TRP A 745 -62.70 54.26 -7.65
C TRP A 745 -63.92 53.34 -7.61
N LEU A 746 -63.71 52.07 -7.30
CA LEU A 746 -64.75 51.04 -7.19
C LEU A 746 -65.75 51.38 -6.08
N THR A 747 -65.29 51.89 -4.93
CA THR A 747 -66.19 52.39 -3.88
C THR A 747 -66.98 53.62 -4.32
N LEU A 748 -66.37 54.52 -5.09
CA LEU A 748 -67.03 55.72 -5.62
C LEU A 748 -68.11 55.37 -6.68
N VAL A 749 -67.89 54.32 -7.48
CA VAL A 749 -68.78 53.91 -8.59
C VAL A 749 -69.86 52.90 -8.17
N SER A 750 -69.62 52.07 -7.15
CA SER A 750 -70.59 51.08 -6.64
C SER A 750 -71.89 51.68 -6.07
N ASN A 751 -71.98 53.00 -5.98
CA ASN A 751 -73.17 53.76 -5.61
C ASN A 751 -74.23 53.91 -6.74
N ILE A 752 -74.04 53.28 -7.90
CA ILE A 752 -75.06 53.20 -8.97
C ILE A 752 -75.74 51.82 -8.90
N VAL A 753 -77.07 51.84 -8.76
CA VAL A 753 -77.98 50.68 -8.61
C VAL A 753 -77.61 49.51 -9.53
N GLY A 754 -77.44 48.31 -8.96
CA GLY A 754 -77.52 47.01 -9.67
C GLY A 754 -76.22 46.29 -10.02
N ILE A 755 -75.05 46.76 -9.55
CA ILE A 755 -73.75 46.21 -9.97
C ILE A 755 -73.25 45.03 -9.12
N THR A 756 -73.88 44.73 -7.97
CA THR A 756 -73.46 43.63 -7.08
C THR A 756 -73.47 42.25 -7.77
N SER A 757 -74.43 41.99 -8.66
CA SER A 757 -74.54 40.74 -9.42
C SER A 757 -73.51 40.62 -10.54
N VAL A 758 -73.23 41.73 -11.23
CA VAL A 758 -72.22 41.81 -12.31
C VAL A 758 -70.80 41.67 -11.72
N PHE A 759 -70.60 42.16 -10.50
CA PHE A 759 -69.33 42.02 -9.76
C PHE A 759 -69.00 40.59 -9.37
N VAL A 760 -70.00 39.82 -8.92
CA VAL A 760 -69.79 38.39 -8.63
C VAL A 760 -69.41 37.66 -9.92
N ILE A 761 -70.06 37.99 -11.04
CA ILE A 761 -69.78 37.36 -12.35
C ILE A 761 -68.41 37.79 -12.91
N ILE A 762 -68.05 39.08 -12.87
CA ILE A 762 -66.74 39.55 -13.34
C ILE A 762 -65.62 39.06 -12.43
N SER A 763 -65.79 39.04 -11.11
CA SER A 763 -64.81 38.45 -10.19
C SER A 763 -64.70 36.93 -10.38
N LEU A 764 -65.79 36.21 -10.68
CA LEU A 764 -65.76 34.80 -11.07
C LEU A 764 -65.10 34.58 -12.43
N LEU A 765 -65.35 35.44 -13.41
CA LEU A 765 -64.74 35.36 -14.74
C LEU A 765 -63.26 35.74 -14.72
N ILE A 766 -62.87 36.73 -13.91
CA ILE A 766 -61.47 37.06 -13.63
C ILE A 766 -60.83 35.94 -12.83
N SER A 767 -61.53 35.30 -11.88
CA SER A 767 -61.05 34.11 -11.16
C SER A 767 -60.81 32.92 -12.10
N ILE A 768 -61.76 32.63 -13.00
CA ILE A 768 -61.66 31.56 -14.00
C ILE A 768 -60.56 31.89 -15.02
N TRP A 769 -60.52 33.11 -15.54
CA TRP A 769 -59.47 33.58 -16.45
C TRP A 769 -58.10 33.59 -15.78
N TYR A 770 -57.99 34.01 -14.51
CA TYR A 770 -56.77 33.97 -13.72
C TYR A 770 -56.31 32.53 -13.48
N TYR A 771 -57.21 31.62 -13.11
CA TYR A 771 -56.92 30.20 -12.94
C TYR A 771 -56.53 29.52 -14.26
N GLN A 772 -57.14 29.90 -15.39
CA GLN A 772 -56.84 29.32 -16.70
C GLN A 772 -55.58 29.91 -17.37
N THR A 773 -55.29 31.20 -17.15
CA THR A 773 -54.23 31.93 -17.87
C THR A 773 -52.90 31.96 -17.10
N PHE A 774 -52.92 31.92 -15.76
CA PHE A 774 -51.69 32.06 -14.95
C PHE A 774 -51.14 30.75 -14.35
N ASP A 775 -51.81 29.62 -14.61
CA ASP A 775 -51.27 28.28 -14.33
C ASP A 775 -50.30 27.80 -15.44
N THR A 776 -50.26 28.52 -16.58
CA THR A 776 -49.46 28.16 -17.77
C THR A 776 -48.23 29.06 -18.02
N TYR A 777 -48.04 30.16 -17.28
CA TYR A 777 -46.91 31.10 -17.48
C TYR A 777 -45.95 31.18 -16.27
N PRO A 778 -44.66 30.84 -16.43
CA PRO A 778 -43.64 30.89 -15.37
C PRO A 778 -42.91 32.25 -15.23
N ASP A 779 -43.48 33.35 -15.74
CA ASP A 779 -42.77 34.65 -15.82
C ASP A 779 -42.72 35.44 -14.51
N LYS A 780 -41.61 36.16 -14.28
CA LYS A 780 -41.37 37.04 -13.11
C LYS A 780 -42.47 38.08 -12.88
N LEU A 781 -43.11 38.55 -13.95
CA LEU A 781 -44.21 39.52 -13.90
C LEU A 781 -45.49 38.89 -13.31
N ALA A 782 -45.75 37.61 -13.62
CA ALA A 782 -46.91 36.89 -13.13
C ALA A 782 -46.87 36.75 -11.60
N GLU A 783 -45.76 36.29 -11.02
CA GLU A 783 -45.62 36.13 -9.56
C GLU A 783 -45.88 37.44 -8.79
N THR A 784 -45.37 38.55 -9.33
CA THR A 784 -45.49 39.88 -8.72
C THR A 784 -46.94 40.39 -8.74
N LEU A 785 -47.73 40.01 -9.75
CA LEU A 785 -49.14 40.39 -9.91
C LEU A 785 -50.14 39.46 -9.19
N ARG A 786 -49.72 38.27 -8.72
CA ARG A 786 -50.61 37.33 -8.00
C ARG A 786 -51.18 37.91 -6.71
N PHE A 787 -50.37 38.66 -5.96
CA PHE A 787 -50.78 39.28 -4.70
C PHE A 787 -51.82 40.39 -4.88
N PRO A 788 -51.62 41.42 -5.75
CA PRO A 788 -52.63 42.44 -5.97
C PRO A 788 -53.94 41.85 -6.49
N VAL A 789 -53.92 40.86 -7.38
CA VAL A 789 -55.16 40.20 -7.87
C VAL A 789 -55.86 39.38 -6.77
N GLY A 790 -55.12 38.62 -5.96
CA GLY A 790 -55.69 37.89 -4.83
C GLY A 790 -56.24 38.80 -3.73
N LEU A 791 -55.60 39.95 -3.49
CA LEU A 791 -56.09 40.96 -2.57
C LEU A 791 -57.35 41.65 -3.10
N ILE A 792 -57.43 41.95 -4.41
CA ILE A 792 -58.65 42.43 -5.08
C ILE A 792 -59.81 41.44 -4.86
N MET A 793 -59.55 40.14 -5.00
CA MET A 793 -60.54 39.08 -4.82
C MET A 793 -61.06 38.99 -3.37
N ILE A 794 -60.16 39.02 -2.38
CA ILE A 794 -60.51 38.96 -0.97
C ILE A 794 -61.25 40.24 -0.54
N ILE A 795 -60.77 41.40 -0.99
CA ILE A 795 -61.44 42.69 -0.73
C ILE A 795 -62.81 42.73 -1.42
N GLY A 796 -62.95 42.19 -2.64
CA GLY A 796 -64.23 42.05 -3.34
C GLY A 796 -65.23 41.16 -2.57
N MET A 797 -64.79 40.02 -2.03
CA MET A 797 -65.62 39.15 -1.18
C MET A 797 -65.97 39.81 0.17
N LEU A 798 -65.00 40.47 0.82
CA LEU A 798 -65.23 41.24 2.05
C LEU A 798 -66.19 42.40 1.80
N TYR A 799 -66.12 43.06 0.65
CA TYR A 799 -67.05 44.11 0.27
C TYR A 799 -68.49 43.59 0.19
N THR A 800 -68.71 42.38 -0.32
CA THR A 800 -70.06 41.78 -0.39
C THR A 800 -70.61 41.32 0.95
N THR A 801 -69.75 40.95 1.90
CA THR A 801 -70.14 40.44 3.23
C THR A 801 -70.21 41.54 4.29
N VAL A 802 -69.39 42.58 4.15
CA VAL A 802 -69.34 43.76 5.03
C VAL A 802 -70.20 44.89 4.47
N SER A 803 -70.80 44.80 3.27
CA SER A 803 -71.81 45.75 2.81
C SER A 803 -73.11 45.49 3.56
N PRO A 804 -73.38 46.19 4.67
CA PRO A 804 -74.52 45.85 5.49
C PRO A 804 -75.71 46.62 4.90
N LYS A 805 -76.91 46.07 5.06
CA LYS A 805 -78.11 46.91 5.05
C LYS A 805 -77.99 47.83 6.27
N VAL A 806 -77.24 48.94 6.17
CA VAL A 806 -77.04 49.91 7.27
C VAL A 806 -77.93 51.11 7.07
N ASP A 807 -78.65 51.45 8.14
CA ASP A 807 -79.38 52.70 8.31
C ASP A 807 -78.51 53.97 8.14
N PRO A 808 -79.11 55.15 7.84
CA PRO A 808 -78.43 56.30 7.24
C PRO A 808 -77.48 57.11 8.14
N ILE A 809 -77.10 56.63 9.33
CA ILE A 809 -76.53 57.49 10.39
C ILE A 809 -74.99 57.35 10.53
N ILE A 810 -74.34 56.36 9.89
CA ILE A 810 -72.87 56.28 9.82
C ILE A 810 -72.41 56.94 8.51
N ALA A 811 -71.52 57.93 8.61
CA ALA A 811 -71.02 58.75 7.51
C ALA A 811 -70.72 57.95 6.24
N ARG A 812 -71.37 58.32 5.14
CA ARG A 812 -71.23 57.65 3.83
C ARG A 812 -69.75 57.58 3.43
N PRO A 813 -69.24 56.40 3.03
CA PRO A 813 -67.88 56.26 2.55
C PRO A 813 -67.73 56.97 1.20
N GLY A 814 -66.75 57.88 1.12
CA GLY A 814 -66.44 58.64 -0.09
C GLY A 814 -65.15 59.43 0.05
N ILE A 815 -64.73 60.06 -1.04
CA ILE A 815 -63.63 61.02 -1.05
C ILE A 815 -64.26 62.40 -1.24
N LEU A 816 -64.03 63.30 -0.29
CA LEU A 816 -64.50 64.68 -0.33
C LEU A 816 -63.38 65.59 -0.79
N LEU A 817 -63.70 66.54 -1.66
CA LEU A 817 -62.85 67.70 -1.91
C LEU A 817 -62.83 68.62 -0.69
N SER A 818 -61.80 69.47 -0.56
CA SER A 818 -61.65 70.42 0.55
C SER A 818 -62.84 71.37 0.76
N ASN A 819 -63.63 71.61 -0.28
CA ASN A 819 -64.89 72.37 -0.24
C ASN A 819 -66.11 71.55 0.25
N GLY A 820 -65.90 70.31 0.70
CA GLY A 820 -66.94 69.41 1.19
C GLY A 820 -67.72 68.66 0.10
N THR A 821 -67.41 68.86 -1.19
CA THR A 821 -68.11 68.18 -2.29
C THR A 821 -67.63 66.74 -2.46
N ALA A 822 -68.58 65.81 -2.59
CA ALA A 822 -68.25 64.40 -2.80
C ALA A 822 -67.91 64.11 -4.26
N ILE A 823 -66.79 63.43 -4.49
CA ILE A 823 -66.43 62.92 -5.82
C ILE A 823 -67.42 61.80 -6.17
N THR A 824 -68.32 62.05 -7.13
CA THR A 824 -69.35 61.08 -7.55
C THR A 824 -69.41 61.01 -9.08
N PRO A 825 -69.62 59.81 -9.67
CA PRO A 825 -69.82 59.69 -11.11
C PRO A 825 -71.20 60.23 -11.50
N THR A 826 -71.27 61.44 -12.03
CA THR A 826 -72.52 62.05 -12.49
C THR A 826 -72.59 62.03 -14.03
N GLY A 827 -73.16 60.96 -14.61
CA GLY A 827 -73.55 60.85 -16.03
C GLY A 827 -72.44 60.56 -17.06
N GLY A 828 -72.62 59.54 -17.90
CA GLY A 828 -71.80 59.25 -19.09
C GLY A 828 -70.39 58.64 -18.85
N ILE A 829 -69.88 57.87 -19.83
CA ILE A 829 -68.61 57.12 -19.76
C ILE A 829 -67.38 58.02 -19.49
N GLY A 830 -67.39 59.26 -20.00
CA GLY A 830 -66.31 60.25 -19.75
C GLY A 830 -66.14 60.65 -18.28
N ASN A 831 -67.22 60.62 -17.49
CA ASN A 831 -67.18 60.98 -16.07
C ASN A 831 -66.69 59.83 -15.17
N CYS A 832 -66.74 58.59 -15.65
CA CYS A 832 -66.14 57.45 -14.96
C CYS A 832 -64.60 57.46 -15.04
N LEU A 833 -64.03 57.95 -16.15
CA LEU A 833 -62.59 58.08 -16.31
C LEU A 833 -62.03 59.20 -15.40
N GLY A 834 -62.74 60.33 -15.30
CA GLY A 834 -62.37 61.43 -14.41
C GLY A 834 -62.37 61.02 -12.93
N THR A 835 -63.36 60.23 -12.48
CA THR A 835 -63.37 59.71 -11.11
C THR A 835 -62.26 58.68 -10.87
N LEU A 836 -61.86 57.89 -11.87
CA LEU A 836 -60.74 56.95 -11.76
C LEU A 836 -59.41 57.69 -11.61
N LEU A 837 -59.19 58.73 -12.42
CA LEU A 837 -57.98 59.55 -12.33
C LEU A 837 -57.88 60.27 -10.99
N ASN A 838 -58.98 60.80 -10.47
CA ASN A 838 -59.01 61.40 -9.12
C ASN A 838 -58.72 60.37 -8.02
N ALA A 839 -59.24 59.14 -8.15
CA ALA A 839 -58.97 58.06 -7.21
C ALA A 839 -57.50 57.58 -7.26
N LEU A 840 -56.90 57.49 -8.45
CA LEU A 840 -55.48 57.21 -8.64
C LEU A 840 -54.59 58.32 -8.08
N TYR A 841 -54.96 59.58 -8.29
CA TYR A 841 -54.27 60.74 -7.72
C TYR A 841 -54.34 60.71 -6.18
N TYR A 842 -55.52 60.47 -5.62
CA TYR A 842 -55.69 60.33 -4.18
C TYR A 842 -54.85 59.17 -3.60
N SER A 843 -54.82 58.03 -4.28
CA SER A 843 -53.98 56.88 -3.91
C SER A 843 -52.50 57.23 -3.92
N LEU A 844 -51.99 57.88 -4.97
CA LEU A 844 -50.59 58.28 -5.07
C LEU A 844 -50.17 59.21 -3.91
N VAL A 845 -50.99 60.21 -3.60
CA VAL A 845 -50.73 61.19 -2.54
C VAL A 845 -50.83 60.56 -1.15
N THR A 846 -51.74 59.60 -0.98
CA THR A 846 -51.91 58.82 0.26
C THR A 846 -50.74 57.86 0.48
N PHE A 847 -50.34 57.13 -0.56
CA PHE A 847 -49.19 56.21 -0.54
C PHE A 847 -47.89 56.94 -0.22
N THR A 848 -47.65 58.09 -0.84
CA THR A 848 -46.46 58.91 -0.55
C THR A 848 -46.54 59.67 0.77
N THR A 849 -47.68 59.60 1.47
CA THR A 849 -47.98 60.32 2.72
C THR A 849 -47.85 61.84 2.62
N LEU A 850 -47.91 62.38 1.39
CA LEU A 850 -47.62 63.78 1.13
C LEU A 850 -48.81 64.70 1.51
N GLY A 851 -50.04 64.21 1.34
CA GLY A 851 -51.25 64.80 1.92
C GLY A 851 -51.52 66.26 1.59
N TYR A 852 -51.80 66.58 0.31
CA TYR A 852 -52.03 67.96 -0.16
C TYR A 852 -53.27 68.68 0.43
N GLY A 853 -54.14 67.98 1.16
CA GLY A 853 -55.30 68.58 1.83
C GLY A 853 -56.48 68.95 0.92
N ASP A 854 -56.38 68.61 -0.36
CA ASP A 854 -57.40 68.82 -1.39
C ASP A 854 -58.47 67.72 -1.39
N MET A 855 -58.14 66.51 -0.92
CA MET A 855 -59.03 65.36 -0.83
C MET A 855 -58.94 64.66 0.54
N HIS A 856 -60.07 64.32 1.13
CA HIS A 856 -60.13 63.61 2.42
C HIS A 856 -61.13 62.44 2.42
N PRO A 857 -60.79 61.30 3.04
CA PRO A 857 -61.64 60.14 3.08
C PRO A 857 -62.70 60.25 4.19
N THR A 858 -63.91 59.77 3.93
CA THR A 858 -65.00 59.67 4.91
C THR A 858 -65.41 58.23 5.17
N GLY A 859 -66.12 58.01 6.29
CA GLY A 859 -66.56 56.68 6.69
C GLY A 859 -65.40 55.69 6.86
N TRP A 860 -65.58 54.46 6.38
CA TRP A 860 -64.58 53.39 6.50
C TRP A 860 -63.38 53.54 5.54
N LEU A 861 -63.46 54.42 4.53
CA LEU A 861 -62.31 54.72 3.65
C LEU A 861 -61.13 55.32 4.41
N LYS A 862 -61.36 55.92 5.58
CA LYS A 862 -60.30 56.38 6.50
C LYS A 862 -59.35 55.23 6.89
N ALA A 863 -59.90 54.05 7.15
CA ALA A 863 -59.11 52.86 7.49
C ALA A 863 -58.33 52.36 6.27
N LEU A 864 -58.94 52.37 5.08
CA LEU A 864 -58.28 51.97 3.83
C LEU A 864 -57.09 52.90 3.51
N SER A 865 -57.28 54.22 3.66
CA SER A 865 -56.20 55.21 3.48
C SER A 865 -55.10 55.11 4.53
N ALA A 866 -55.44 54.77 5.79
CA ALA A 866 -54.42 54.50 6.80
C ALA A 866 -53.56 53.26 6.46
N ILE A 867 -54.18 52.19 5.94
CA ILE A 867 -53.48 50.98 5.49
C ILE A 867 -52.57 51.29 4.29
N GLU A 868 -53.06 52.06 3.32
CA GLU A 868 -52.27 52.49 2.16
C GLU A 868 -51.07 53.34 2.57
N ALA A 869 -51.27 54.34 3.44
CA ALA A 869 -50.20 55.17 3.96
C ALA A 869 -49.12 54.35 4.69
N LEU A 870 -49.54 53.39 5.52
CA LEU A 870 -48.61 52.47 6.20
C LEU A 870 -47.84 51.60 5.20
N THR A 871 -48.54 51.10 4.17
CA THR A 871 -47.92 50.33 3.08
C THR A 871 -46.88 51.16 2.35
N GLY A 872 -47.23 52.40 1.99
CA GLY A 872 -46.32 53.35 1.36
C GLY A 872 -45.07 53.63 2.19
N ALA A 873 -45.21 53.82 3.51
CA ALA A 873 -44.06 53.99 4.41
C ALA A 873 -43.09 52.79 4.37
N VAL A 874 -43.61 51.55 4.33
CA VAL A 874 -42.78 50.33 4.22
C VAL A 874 -42.05 50.28 2.87
N PHE A 875 -42.73 50.55 1.77
CA PHE A 875 -42.12 50.53 0.43
C PHE A 875 -41.06 51.63 0.26
N MET A 876 -41.31 52.85 0.77
CA MET A 876 -40.32 53.92 0.77
C MET A 876 -39.07 53.54 1.57
N ALA A 877 -39.24 52.89 2.73
CA ALA A 877 -38.11 52.37 3.50
C ALA A 877 -37.31 51.31 2.72
N LEU A 878 -37.98 50.41 1.99
CA LEU A 878 -37.33 49.42 1.12
C LEU A 878 -36.54 50.06 -0.03
N ILE A 879 -37.11 51.06 -0.72
CA ILE A 879 -36.40 51.80 -1.79
C ILE A 879 -35.11 52.39 -1.25
N VAL A 880 -35.19 53.11 -0.12
CA VAL A 880 -34.03 53.74 0.52
C VAL A 880 -32.99 52.68 0.89
N ALA A 881 -33.42 51.56 1.49
CA ALA A 881 -32.51 50.48 1.89
C ALA A 881 -31.78 49.84 0.69
N VAL A 882 -32.49 49.61 -0.42
CA VAL A 882 -31.89 49.02 -1.64
C VAL A 882 -30.94 49.99 -2.33
N ILE A 883 -31.32 51.27 -2.46
CA ILE A 883 -30.44 52.30 -3.04
C ILE A 883 -29.19 52.46 -2.18
N ALA A 884 -29.36 52.58 -0.85
CA ALA A 884 -28.24 52.69 0.08
C ALA A 884 -27.32 51.46 -0.01
N ARG A 885 -27.88 50.25 -0.09
CA ARG A 885 -27.10 49.02 -0.29
C ARG A 885 -26.31 49.05 -1.61
N LYS A 886 -26.91 49.51 -2.71
CA LYS A 886 -26.24 49.63 -4.01
C LYS A 886 -25.15 50.69 -4.04
N TRP A 887 -25.26 51.75 -3.24
CA TRP A 887 -24.28 52.84 -3.17
C TRP A 887 -23.14 52.57 -2.19
N MET A 888 -23.41 51.88 -1.08
CA MET A 888 -22.41 51.53 -0.07
C MET A 888 -21.52 50.35 -0.47
N ARG A 889 -21.99 49.50 -1.39
CA ARG A 889 -21.20 48.43 -1.99
C ARG A 889 -20.39 48.98 -3.14
#